data_AF-A0A1J5WRX1-F1
#
_entry.id   AF-A0A1J5WRX1-F1
#
_cell.length_a   1.000
_cell.length_b   1.000
_cell.length_c   1.000
_cell.angle_alpha   90.00
_cell.angle_beta   90.00
_cell.angle_gamma   90.00
#
_symmetry.space_group_name_H-M   'P 1'
#
loop_
_entity.id
_entity.type
_entity.pdbx_description
1 polymer ?
#
loop_
_entity_poly.entity_id
_entity_poly.type
_entity_poly.pdbx_seq_one_letter_code
_entity_poly.pdbx_strand_id
1 'polypeptide(L)'
;MTPSTKREFMELKKQELMQTFQDPKERNSLCVMCRAPNTKKVLFPCCRKIHSFACEGCIPKVLADVWGACRFPGCEKDKFLEGEFGKTFEQHRREWIEKNGTIIELIEDSDTIVQPLAIDLLTPTMPEHRAEPFLLKRETTVTIENIALSDILLSKLLEKTKLVVGENVSVFGNFKGEDCIRAGMDFEGLCLLRPPSSPGIQDSIRFMENIVKMPNKSIKIRKVKKLELSGYSINVLPKLVFHEENEMEEFLLSAEKEEYVSEVMRAADNSIKVGKVKRLELSGYSVNTLSKLKLHGENEMKELVLNAEKEEHVSVILCVADNSIWLGKVKSPELGGYSANILPKLILHEENEIEVFCLTTLEIEHVSDVMRAKNNTIWVGKVKKLELSGYSASVLPKLVLHEENEMDEFLLSAEKEEYISEVIRAADNSIKLGKMKNLELWSYAINVLPKLVLHEEGVMERLYLSAEKKEHVSEIIRPENNEIIFGKVKKLELKLFAINVLPKLRLHKENVMEELVLNTEQKEHVSEVICTENSKIWLGRVKKLELQKHAINVLPKLKLHEENEMERFHLCAEKKEYVSETIHTDNKTIRLGKVKRLELSGYSVNVLPKLKLHEENKMEEFVLNVEKEEYASEVILAKNNTIWLGKIKKLELGLFAINTLSKLVLHEENKMEEFVLNVEKKEYVSEVMLAKNNTIWLGKIKKLELGLFAINTLSKLVLHEENKMEKFLLSAEKKEYVSEVMLAENNTIWLGKIKKLELGLFAINTLSKLVLHEENEMEEFVLCAEKKEYVSEVMNAENNSIKLGRVKRLELSLFAINILPKLALHEENEMEEFVLKADREEYVSEVILAENNTIWLGKVKKLELSLFAINTLSKLVLHKENEMEKFLLSAEKKEYVSEVILAENNIIKLRKVKKLELSLFAINTLSKLVLHEENEMEGFVLSAEKEEYVSETIRAKNNTIWLGKIKKLELSLFAINILPKLALHEENKMEKFVLKADREGYVSETMLAKNNSIKLGKVKSLELKSFAVNILPKLSLHKDNVMEKFHLSAEKTEHVSEVIRAEN
;
A
#
# COMPACT_ATOMS: atom_id res chain seq x y z
N MET A 1 -47.30 3.30 7.27
CA MET A 1 -48.10 3.94 6.20
C MET A 1 -47.63 3.38 4.87
N THR A 2 -48.52 2.88 4.03
CA THR A 2 -48.19 2.46 2.66
C THR A 2 -47.92 3.73 1.83
N PRO A 3 -46.75 3.87 1.21
CA PRO A 3 -46.44 5.05 0.41
C PRO A 3 -47.38 5.12 -0.80
N SER A 4 -48.04 6.25 -1.00
CA SER A 4 -49.02 6.47 -2.08
C SER A 4 -48.37 7.01 -3.35
N THR A 5 -47.16 7.56 -3.24
CA THR A 5 -46.39 8.08 -4.37
C THR A 5 -45.00 7.46 -4.44
N LYS A 6 -44.42 7.40 -5.65
CA LYS A 6 -43.02 7.00 -5.88
C LYS A 6 -42.05 7.76 -4.96
N ARG A 7 -42.33 9.05 -4.73
CA ARG A 7 -41.49 9.92 -3.88
C ARG A 7 -41.56 9.51 -2.41
N GLU A 8 -42.75 9.26 -1.87
CA GLU A 8 -42.92 8.79 -0.48
C GLU A 8 -42.24 7.43 -0.27
N PHE A 9 -42.30 6.56 -1.26
CA PHE A 9 -41.67 5.25 -1.22
C PHE A 9 -40.15 5.34 -1.19
N MET A 10 -39.58 6.17 -2.07
CA MET A 10 -38.14 6.43 -2.11
C MET A 10 -37.63 7.10 -0.83
N GLU A 11 -38.44 7.95 -0.19
CA GLU A 11 -38.10 8.56 1.10
C GLU A 11 -38.12 7.51 2.24
N LEU A 12 -39.07 6.57 2.22
CA LEU A 12 -39.14 5.48 3.20
C LEU A 12 -37.90 4.56 3.11
N LYS A 13 -37.49 4.19 1.90
CA LYS A 13 -36.30 3.36 1.67
C LYS A 13 -35.00 4.07 2.01
N LYS A 14 -34.93 5.36 1.73
CA LYS A 14 -33.86 6.22 2.21
C LYS A 14 -33.80 6.23 3.74
N GLN A 15 -34.93 6.29 4.43
CA GLN A 15 -34.97 6.19 5.90
C GLN A 15 -34.49 4.82 6.41
N GLU A 16 -34.88 3.71 5.77
CA GLU A 16 -34.38 2.36 6.11
C GLU A 16 -32.85 2.27 5.96
N LEU A 17 -32.30 2.77 4.84
CA LEU A 17 -30.86 2.82 4.64
C LEU A 17 -30.19 3.72 5.69
N MET A 18 -30.76 4.87 6.01
CA MET A 18 -30.22 5.80 7.02
C MET A 18 -30.21 5.22 8.44
N GLN A 19 -31.10 4.29 8.79
CA GLN A 19 -31.09 3.61 10.09
C GLN A 19 -29.85 2.73 10.31
N THR A 20 -29.16 2.32 9.24
CA THR A 20 -27.93 1.51 9.36
C THR A 20 -26.67 2.33 9.67
N PHE A 21 -26.75 3.66 9.72
CA PHE A 21 -25.59 4.55 9.93
C PHE A 21 -25.70 5.35 11.24
N GLN A 22 -24.61 5.40 12.01
CA GLN A 22 -24.63 5.93 13.39
C GLN A 22 -24.64 7.47 13.53
N ASP A 23 -24.49 8.27 12.47
CA ASP A 23 -24.62 9.76 12.56
C ASP A 23 -24.75 10.44 11.17
N PRO A 24 -25.95 10.59 10.58
CA PRO A 24 -26.11 11.19 9.26
C PRO A 24 -26.16 12.72 9.31
N LYS A 25 -25.04 13.40 8.99
CA LYS A 25 -25.00 14.85 8.68
C LYS A 25 -25.64 15.16 7.32
N GLU A 26 -26.95 14.98 7.21
CA GLU A 26 -27.66 15.07 5.92
C GLU A 26 -28.12 16.49 5.56
N ARG A 27 -28.37 17.35 6.56
CA ARG A 27 -29.11 18.62 6.38
C ARG A 27 -28.52 19.61 5.35
N ASN A 28 -27.26 19.45 4.95
CA ASN A 28 -26.58 20.29 3.96
C ASN A 28 -26.00 19.51 2.78
N SER A 29 -26.43 18.26 2.57
CA SER A 29 -25.94 17.44 1.46
C SER A 29 -26.44 17.95 0.10
N LEU A 30 -25.54 17.92 -0.89
CA LEU A 30 -25.82 18.26 -2.29
C LEU A 30 -25.58 17.03 -3.15
N CYS A 31 -26.39 16.85 -4.20
CA CYS A 31 -26.11 15.84 -5.23
C CYS A 31 -24.73 16.10 -5.86
N VAL A 32 -23.85 15.10 -5.87
CA VAL A 32 -22.48 15.22 -6.39
C VAL A 32 -22.44 15.64 -7.87
N MET A 33 -23.47 15.29 -8.65
CA MET A 33 -23.56 15.60 -10.07
C MET A 33 -24.24 16.93 -10.37
N CYS A 34 -25.46 17.14 -9.88
CA CYS A 34 -26.25 18.33 -10.23
C CYS A 34 -26.26 19.42 -9.16
N ARG A 35 -25.57 19.19 -8.03
CA ARG A 35 -25.54 20.07 -6.85
C ARG A 35 -26.91 20.47 -6.30
N ALA A 36 -27.97 19.74 -6.65
CA ALA A 36 -29.29 19.97 -6.10
C ALA A 36 -29.30 19.64 -4.59
N PRO A 37 -29.82 20.53 -3.74
CA PRO A 37 -29.95 20.26 -2.31
C PRO A 37 -31.07 19.25 -2.04
N ASN A 38 -30.95 18.56 -0.90
CA ASN A 38 -31.93 17.57 -0.43
C ASN A 38 -33.35 18.14 -0.25
N THR A 39 -33.50 19.45 -0.07
CA THR A 39 -34.81 20.13 -0.01
C THR A 39 -35.60 20.06 -1.30
N LYS A 40 -34.94 19.85 -2.45
CA LYS A 40 -35.58 19.79 -3.78
C LYS A 40 -35.68 18.36 -4.34
N LYS A 41 -34.75 17.46 -3.97
CA LYS A 41 -34.69 16.10 -4.50
C LYS A 41 -34.24 15.12 -3.42
N VAL A 42 -34.78 13.91 -3.46
CA VAL A 42 -34.35 12.80 -2.61
C VAL A 42 -32.92 12.40 -2.98
N LEU A 43 -32.02 12.38 -1.99
CA LEU A 43 -30.60 12.08 -2.15
C LEU A 43 -30.25 10.71 -1.55
N PHE A 44 -29.47 9.91 -2.27
CA PHE A 44 -29.00 8.58 -1.86
C PHE A 44 -27.49 8.57 -1.64
N PRO A 45 -26.99 7.94 -0.55
CA PRO A 45 -25.56 7.84 -0.28
C PRO A 45 -24.85 6.99 -1.33
N CYS A 46 -23.67 7.42 -1.78
CA CYS A 46 -22.89 6.70 -2.79
C CYS A 46 -22.00 5.58 -2.20
N CYS A 47 -21.73 5.59 -0.89
CA CYS A 47 -20.90 4.61 -0.17
C CYS A 47 -21.42 4.38 1.26
N ARG A 48 -20.99 3.29 1.91
CA ARG A 48 -21.36 2.95 3.30
C ARG A 48 -20.86 3.98 4.32
N LYS A 49 -19.86 4.79 3.98
CA LYS A 49 -19.36 5.88 4.83
C LYS A 49 -20.05 7.22 4.58
N ILE A 50 -21.02 7.27 3.66
CA ILE A 50 -21.86 8.46 3.35
C ILE A 50 -21.05 9.73 2.99
N HIS A 51 -19.90 9.59 2.33
CA HIS A 51 -19.09 10.76 1.96
C HIS A 51 -19.72 11.63 0.86
N SER A 52 -20.61 11.06 0.03
CA SER A 52 -21.27 11.78 -1.06
C SER A 52 -22.66 11.23 -1.31
N PHE A 53 -23.50 12.04 -1.95
CA PHE A 53 -24.87 11.68 -2.30
C PHE A 53 -25.19 11.92 -3.78
N ALA A 54 -26.10 11.15 -4.34
CA ALA A 54 -26.65 11.34 -5.68
C ALA A 54 -28.17 11.45 -5.62
N CYS A 55 -28.76 12.40 -6.34
CA CYS A 55 -30.22 12.41 -6.51
C CYS A 55 -30.66 11.35 -7.52
N GLU A 56 -31.91 10.88 -7.39
CA GLU A 56 -32.52 9.87 -8.28
C GLU A 56 -32.19 10.06 -9.78
N GLY A 57 -32.42 11.26 -10.32
CA GLY A 57 -32.18 11.54 -11.74
C GLY A 57 -30.69 11.60 -12.17
N CYS A 58 -29.75 11.54 -11.22
CA CYS A 58 -28.31 11.51 -11.49
C CYS A 58 -27.68 10.14 -11.22
N ILE A 59 -28.37 9.24 -10.52
CA ILE A 59 -27.86 7.89 -10.20
C ILE A 59 -27.44 7.13 -11.48
N PRO A 60 -28.22 7.10 -12.58
CA PRO A 60 -27.79 6.41 -13.80
C PRO A 60 -26.47 6.95 -14.37
N LYS A 61 -26.22 8.26 -14.24
CA LYS A 61 -24.95 8.88 -14.69
C LYS A 61 -23.80 8.52 -13.77
N VAL A 62 -24.04 8.50 -12.45
CA VAL A 62 -23.04 8.07 -11.45
C VAL A 62 -22.65 6.61 -11.67
N LEU A 63 -23.60 5.74 -12.00
CA LEU A 63 -23.34 4.32 -12.27
C LEU A 63 -22.73 4.07 -13.67
N ALA A 64 -23.02 4.93 -14.66
CA ALA A 64 -22.51 4.79 -16.02
C ALA A 64 -21.08 5.32 -16.21
N ASP A 65 -20.66 6.31 -15.42
CA ASP A 65 -19.25 6.69 -15.36
C ASP A 65 -18.47 5.52 -14.73
N VAL A 66 -17.32 5.15 -15.30
CA VAL A 66 -16.38 4.11 -14.80
C VAL A 66 -15.93 4.38 -13.34
N TRP A 67 -16.35 5.51 -12.77
CA TRP A 67 -16.07 6.02 -11.45
C TRP A 67 -17.32 6.07 -10.54
N GLY A 68 -18.22 5.09 -10.66
CA GLY A 68 -19.37 4.92 -9.74
C GLY A 68 -19.00 4.71 -8.27
N ALA A 69 -17.71 4.63 -7.95
CA ALA A 69 -17.18 4.61 -6.61
C ALA A 69 -17.09 6.02 -5.99
N CYS A 70 -17.27 6.08 -4.68
CA CYS A 70 -17.02 7.28 -3.91
C CYS A 70 -15.57 7.76 -4.08
N ARG A 71 -15.35 9.04 -4.41
CA ARG A 71 -14.02 9.64 -4.65
C ARG A 71 -13.20 9.92 -3.39
N PHE A 72 -13.67 9.47 -2.23
CA PHE A 72 -12.96 9.68 -0.97
C PHE A 72 -11.88 8.60 -0.79
N PRO A 73 -10.64 8.96 -0.43
CA PRO A 73 -9.57 7.99 -0.20
C PRO A 73 -10.00 6.86 0.75
N GLY A 74 -9.89 5.61 0.31
CA GLY A 74 -10.30 4.41 1.05
C GLY A 74 -11.75 3.95 0.83
N CYS A 75 -12.50 4.55 -0.11
CA CYS A 75 -13.83 4.11 -0.53
C CYS A 75 -13.94 3.82 -2.04
N GLU A 76 -12.82 3.79 -2.76
CA GLU A 76 -12.75 3.65 -4.23
C GLU A 76 -13.25 2.29 -4.73
N LYS A 77 -13.36 1.30 -3.84
CA LYS A 77 -13.91 -0.04 -4.14
C LYS A 77 -15.30 -0.28 -3.53
N ASP A 78 -15.88 0.71 -2.86
CA ASP A 78 -17.18 0.56 -2.22
C ASP A 78 -18.31 0.65 -3.27
N LYS A 79 -18.82 -0.51 -3.66
CA LYS A 79 -19.94 -0.68 -4.61
C LYS A 79 -21.31 -0.56 -3.95
N PHE A 80 -21.42 0.09 -2.78
CA PHE A 80 -22.68 0.21 -2.05
C PHE A 80 -23.84 0.73 -2.90
N LEU A 81 -23.65 1.82 -3.64
CA LEU A 81 -24.72 2.38 -4.47
C LEU A 81 -25.12 1.42 -5.61
N GLU A 82 -24.16 0.74 -6.23
CA GLU A 82 -24.41 -0.25 -7.28
C GLU A 82 -25.19 -1.46 -6.73
N GLY A 83 -24.74 -2.00 -5.59
CA GLY A 83 -25.34 -3.16 -4.94
C GLY A 83 -26.71 -2.87 -4.34
N GLU A 84 -26.87 -1.77 -3.60
CA GLU A 84 -28.14 -1.41 -2.99
C GLU A 84 -29.14 -0.94 -4.03
N PHE A 85 -28.76 -0.08 -4.99
CA PHE A 85 -29.67 0.39 -6.03
C PHE A 85 -30.03 -0.71 -7.03
N GLY A 86 -29.12 -1.65 -7.32
CA GLY A 86 -29.43 -2.84 -8.13
C GLY A 86 -30.46 -3.76 -7.45
N LYS A 87 -30.27 -4.03 -6.15
CA LYS A 87 -31.23 -4.81 -5.35
C LYS A 87 -32.57 -4.08 -5.21
N THR A 88 -32.53 -2.80 -4.85
CA THR A 88 -33.76 -2.01 -4.68
C THR A 88 -34.48 -1.82 -6.00
N PHE A 89 -33.84 -1.62 -7.15
CA PHE A 89 -34.58 -1.42 -8.40
C PHE A 89 -35.42 -2.65 -8.80
N GLU A 90 -34.84 -3.85 -8.77
CA GLU A 90 -35.57 -5.09 -9.12
C GLU A 90 -36.57 -5.54 -8.02
N GLN A 91 -36.22 -5.33 -6.75
CA GLN A 91 -37.15 -5.56 -5.64
C GLN A 91 -38.30 -4.54 -5.64
N HIS A 92 -38.03 -3.26 -5.91
CA HIS A 92 -39.04 -2.20 -6.01
C HIS A 92 -39.93 -2.35 -7.23
N ARG A 93 -39.40 -2.83 -8.35
CA ARG A 93 -40.21 -3.20 -9.52
C ARG A 93 -41.23 -4.28 -9.12
N ARG A 94 -40.81 -5.32 -8.39
CA ARG A 94 -41.71 -6.36 -7.87
C ARG A 94 -42.71 -5.81 -6.85
N GLU A 95 -42.24 -5.13 -5.81
CA GLU A 95 -43.07 -4.62 -4.71
C GLU A 95 -44.09 -3.56 -5.15
N TRP A 96 -43.73 -2.69 -6.10
CA TRP A 96 -44.64 -1.67 -6.64
C TRP A 96 -45.66 -2.28 -7.60
N ILE A 97 -45.27 -3.26 -8.42
CA ILE A 97 -46.18 -3.97 -9.33
C ILE A 97 -47.14 -4.87 -8.55
N GLU A 98 -46.68 -5.57 -7.51
CA GLU A 98 -47.54 -6.43 -6.69
C GLU A 98 -48.50 -5.64 -5.78
N LYS A 99 -48.11 -4.47 -5.27
CA LYS A 99 -49.01 -3.63 -4.42
C LYS A 99 -49.96 -2.72 -5.19
N ASN A 100 -49.59 -2.28 -6.40
CA ASN A 100 -50.48 -1.46 -7.24
C ASN A 100 -51.19 -2.26 -8.35
N GLY A 101 -50.99 -3.58 -8.40
CA GLY A 101 -51.65 -4.48 -9.34
C GLY A 101 -53.18 -4.46 -9.28
N THR A 102 -53.77 -3.87 -8.24
CA THR A 102 -55.23 -3.70 -8.10
C THR A 102 -55.79 -2.41 -8.73
N ILE A 103 -54.95 -1.50 -9.24
CA ILE A 103 -55.40 -0.22 -9.84
C ILE A 103 -55.33 -0.23 -11.38
N ILE A 104 -54.90 -1.33 -12.01
CA ILE A 104 -54.88 -1.40 -13.48
C ILE A 104 -56.28 -1.62 -14.08
N GLU A 105 -57.28 -2.07 -13.30
CA GLU A 105 -58.67 -2.19 -13.78
C GLU A 105 -59.49 -0.88 -13.71
N LEU A 106 -58.92 0.25 -13.25
CA LEU A 106 -59.64 1.53 -13.15
C LEU A 106 -59.09 2.66 -14.04
N ILE A 107 -58.13 2.37 -14.93
CA ILE A 107 -57.62 3.31 -15.94
C ILE A 107 -57.95 2.81 -17.35
N GLU A 108 -59.21 2.40 -17.57
CA GLU A 108 -59.76 2.25 -18.92
C GLU A 108 -60.60 3.47 -19.36
N ASP A 109 -60.77 4.49 -18.51
CA ASP A 109 -61.72 5.59 -18.77
C ASP A 109 -61.13 7.03 -18.73
N SER A 110 -59.81 7.21 -18.78
CA SER A 110 -59.22 8.55 -18.92
C SER A 110 -58.44 8.70 -20.24
N ASP A 111 -59.04 9.45 -21.17
CA ASP A 111 -58.49 9.97 -22.45
C ASP A 111 -57.27 10.88 -22.27
N THR A 112 -56.24 10.42 -21.54
CA THR A 112 -54.98 11.14 -21.42
C THR A 112 -54.09 10.72 -22.58
N ILE A 113 -54.08 11.54 -23.64
CA ILE A 113 -53.29 11.37 -24.85
C ILE A 113 -51.79 11.30 -24.49
N VAL A 114 -51.28 10.08 -24.30
CA VAL A 114 -49.85 9.79 -24.36
C VAL A 114 -49.47 9.88 -25.83
N GLN A 115 -48.64 10.86 -26.19
CA GLN A 115 -48.08 10.91 -27.54
C GLN A 115 -47.39 9.57 -27.86
N PRO A 116 -47.72 8.90 -28.99
CA PRO A 116 -47.04 7.68 -29.40
C PRO A 116 -45.53 7.92 -29.43
N LEU A 117 -44.74 6.98 -28.89
CA LEU A 117 -43.29 7.03 -29.07
C LEU A 117 -43.03 6.99 -30.58
N ALA A 118 -42.01 7.73 -31.07
CA ALA A 118 -41.70 7.80 -32.51
C ALA A 118 -41.45 6.42 -33.17
N ILE A 119 -41.28 5.35 -32.38
CA ILE A 119 -41.15 3.96 -32.80
C ILE A 119 -42.51 3.28 -33.13
N ASP A 120 -43.63 3.79 -32.61
CA ASP A 120 -44.98 3.26 -32.88
C ASP A 120 -45.60 3.80 -34.18
N LEU A 121 -44.87 4.72 -34.84
CA LEU A 121 -45.26 5.39 -36.07
C LEU A 121 -44.32 4.96 -37.20
N LEU A 122 -44.85 4.22 -38.17
CA LEU A 122 -44.12 3.96 -39.42
C LEU A 122 -44.42 5.09 -40.41
N THR A 123 -43.41 5.91 -40.70
CA THR A 123 -43.50 6.94 -41.74
C THR A 123 -43.00 6.34 -43.07
N PRO A 124 -43.87 6.14 -44.08
CA PRO A 124 -43.44 5.61 -45.37
C PRO A 124 -42.65 6.65 -46.16
N THR A 125 -41.48 6.27 -46.66
CA THR A 125 -40.65 7.08 -47.56
C THR A 125 -41.07 6.87 -49.02
N MET A 126 -42.35 7.08 -49.35
CA MET A 126 -42.83 7.00 -50.74
C MET A 126 -42.55 8.32 -51.47
N PRO A 127 -41.92 8.32 -52.67
CA PRO A 127 -41.53 9.55 -53.37
C PRO A 127 -42.69 10.48 -53.78
N GLU A 128 -43.94 10.00 -53.80
CA GLU A 128 -45.05 10.71 -54.45
C GLU A 128 -46.14 11.24 -53.49
N HIS A 129 -46.05 10.97 -52.18
CA HIS A 129 -47.02 11.48 -51.20
C HIS A 129 -46.38 11.88 -49.87
N ARG A 130 -46.67 13.08 -49.37
CA ARG A 130 -46.45 13.45 -47.96
C ARG A 130 -47.42 12.62 -47.10
N ALA A 131 -47.03 11.41 -46.74
CA ALA A 131 -47.88 10.49 -46.00
C ALA A 131 -47.81 10.77 -44.49
N GLU A 132 -48.99 10.88 -43.87
CA GLU A 132 -49.13 10.86 -42.41
C GLU A 132 -48.60 9.53 -41.86
N PRO A 133 -47.96 9.54 -40.68
CA PRO A 133 -47.41 8.31 -40.09
C PRO A 133 -48.51 7.28 -39.78
N PHE A 134 -48.25 6.02 -40.08
CA PHE A 134 -49.18 4.91 -39.80
C PHE A 134 -49.01 4.41 -38.38
N LEU A 135 -50.10 4.41 -37.60
CA LEU A 135 -50.15 3.81 -36.28
C LEU A 135 -50.42 2.30 -36.39
N LEU A 136 -49.49 1.48 -35.89
CA LEU A 136 -49.66 0.03 -35.83
C LEU A 136 -50.64 -0.35 -34.71
N LYS A 137 -51.81 -0.89 -35.08
CA LYS A 137 -52.83 -1.39 -34.14
C LYS A 137 -52.83 -2.92 -34.09
N ARG A 138 -53.43 -3.48 -33.04
CA ARG A 138 -53.54 -4.94 -32.81
C ARG A 138 -54.26 -5.67 -33.95
N GLU A 139 -55.20 -4.99 -34.61
CA GLU A 139 -55.98 -5.52 -35.72
C GLU A 139 -55.22 -5.42 -37.06
N THR A 140 -54.20 -4.57 -37.14
CA THR A 140 -53.38 -4.37 -38.34
C THR A 140 -52.71 -5.69 -38.71
N THR A 141 -52.93 -6.16 -39.93
CA THR A 141 -52.24 -7.32 -40.49
C THR A 141 -51.08 -6.85 -41.33
N VAL A 142 -49.88 -7.33 -41.03
CA VAL A 142 -48.65 -7.00 -41.75
C VAL A 142 -48.14 -8.26 -42.41
N THR A 143 -47.99 -8.24 -43.73
CA THR A 143 -47.38 -9.34 -44.49
C THR A 143 -45.98 -8.93 -44.90
N ILE A 144 -44.99 -9.76 -44.58
CA ILE A 144 -43.59 -9.52 -44.91
C ILE A 144 -43.09 -10.64 -45.81
N GLU A 145 -42.58 -10.27 -46.99
CA GLU A 145 -42.12 -11.22 -48.01
C GLU A 145 -41.01 -10.57 -48.83
N ASN A 146 -39.95 -11.31 -49.15
CA ASN A 146 -38.79 -10.85 -49.92
C ASN A 146 -38.15 -9.56 -49.36
N ILE A 147 -38.10 -9.46 -48.03
CA ILE A 147 -37.73 -8.24 -47.30
C ILE A 147 -36.71 -8.52 -46.19
N ALA A 148 -35.82 -7.56 -45.94
CA ALA A 148 -34.95 -7.54 -44.77
C ALA A 148 -35.46 -6.49 -43.77
N LEU A 149 -35.62 -6.86 -42.50
CA LEU A 149 -36.13 -6.00 -41.44
C LEU A 149 -35.09 -5.81 -40.33
N SER A 150 -35.10 -4.65 -39.69
CA SER A 150 -34.36 -4.47 -38.45
C SER A 150 -34.97 -5.32 -37.33
N ASP A 151 -34.13 -5.81 -36.41
CA ASP A 151 -34.52 -6.50 -35.18
C ASP A 151 -35.60 -5.74 -34.36
N ILE A 152 -35.45 -4.42 -34.24
CA ILE A 152 -36.40 -3.55 -33.54
C ILE A 152 -37.75 -3.53 -34.26
N LEU A 153 -37.74 -3.39 -35.60
CA LEU A 153 -38.98 -3.39 -36.37
C LEU A 153 -39.68 -4.74 -36.31
N LEU A 154 -38.96 -5.85 -36.49
CA LEU A 154 -39.53 -7.18 -36.37
C LEU A 154 -40.15 -7.39 -34.98
N SER A 155 -39.44 -7.02 -33.91
CA SER A 155 -39.94 -7.14 -32.54
C SER A 155 -41.22 -6.36 -32.32
N LYS A 156 -41.30 -5.12 -32.85
CA LYS A 156 -42.51 -4.29 -32.77
C LYS A 156 -43.68 -4.85 -33.58
N LEU A 157 -43.41 -5.38 -34.77
CA LEU A 157 -44.43 -6.04 -35.59
C LEU A 157 -44.98 -7.29 -34.89
N LEU A 158 -44.10 -8.11 -34.30
CA LEU A 158 -44.49 -9.28 -33.51
C LEU A 158 -45.35 -8.90 -32.30
N GLU A 159 -45.02 -7.81 -31.60
CA GLU A 159 -45.76 -7.33 -30.43
C GLU A 159 -47.12 -6.70 -30.79
N LYS A 160 -47.18 -5.87 -31.83
CA LYS A 160 -48.32 -4.95 -32.06
C LYS A 160 -49.27 -5.35 -33.18
N THR A 161 -48.89 -6.25 -34.08
CA THR A 161 -49.66 -6.52 -35.31
C THR A 161 -49.96 -8.00 -35.50
N LYS A 162 -50.85 -8.37 -36.41
CA LYS A 162 -50.97 -9.74 -36.92
C LYS A 162 -49.93 -9.94 -38.01
N LEU A 163 -48.82 -10.59 -37.69
CA LEU A 163 -47.70 -10.75 -38.61
C LEU A 163 -47.84 -12.03 -39.44
N VAL A 164 -47.76 -11.91 -40.76
CA VAL A 164 -47.69 -13.02 -41.71
C VAL A 164 -46.33 -13.00 -42.38
N VAL A 165 -45.55 -14.07 -42.23
CA VAL A 165 -44.19 -14.19 -42.77
C VAL A 165 -44.22 -15.08 -44.00
N GLY A 166 -43.96 -14.49 -45.16
CA GLY A 166 -43.82 -15.16 -46.46
C GLY A 166 -42.40 -15.67 -46.70
N GLU A 167 -42.04 -15.84 -47.97
CA GLU A 167 -40.72 -16.32 -48.37
C GLU A 167 -39.62 -15.25 -48.24
N ASN A 168 -38.37 -15.71 -48.09
CA ASN A 168 -37.15 -14.88 -48.14
C ASN A 168 -37.14 -13.67 -47.18
N VAL A 169 -37.69 -13.83 -45.99
CA VAL A 169 -37.59 -12.82 -44.93
C VAL A 169 -36.23 -12.94 -44.23
N SER A 170 -35.59 -11.82 -43.97
CA SER A 170 -34.35 -11.77 -43.21
C SER A 170 -34.36 -10.68 -42.16
N VAL A 171 -33.50 -10.83 -41.15
CA VAL A 171 -33.35 -9.86 -40.07
C VAL A 171 -31.91 -9.36 -40.06
N PHE A 172 -31.74 -8.06 -39.83
CA PHE A 172 -30.47 -7.40 -39.56
C PHE A 172 -30.59 -6.55 -38.28
N GLY A 173 -29.48 -6.18 -37.65
CA GLY A 173 -29.55 -5.36 -36.44
C GLY A 173 -29.76 -3.89 -36.74
N ASN A 174 -30.48 -3.19 -35.86
CA ASN A 174 -30.75 -1.78 -36.03
C ASN A 174 -29.54 -0.91 -35.65
N PHE A 175 -29.08 -0.06 -36.57
CA PHE A 175 -28.07 0.96 -36.32
C PHE A 175 -28.72 2.35 -36.30
N LYS A 176 -28.25 3.23 -35.40
CA LYS A 176 -28.86 4.55 -35.23
C LYS A 176 -28.84 5.34 -36.54
N GLY A 177 -30.04 5.67 -37.04
CA GLY A 177 -30.23 6.48 -38.25
C GLY A 177 -30.29 5.70 -39.55
N GLU A 178 -30.27 4.36 -39.51
CA GLU A 178 -30.44 3.52 -40.69
C GLU A 178 -31.91 3.13 -40.92
N ASP A 179 -32.26 2.90 -42.19
CA ASP A 179 -33.58 2.40 -42.55
C ASP A 179 -33.83 1.03 -41.94
N CYS A 180 -35.02 0.86 -41.33
CA CYS A 180 -35.46 -0.38 -40.69
C CYS A 180 -35.95 -1.44 -41.67
N ILE A 181 -36.04 -1.10 -42.96
CA ILE A 181 -36.47 -1.98 -44.06
C ILE A 181 -35.45 -1.85 -45.17
N ARG A 182 -35.01 -2.97 -45.73
CA ARG A 182 -34.10 -2.98 -46.89
C ARG A 182 -34.60 -3.91 -47.98
N ALA A 183 -34.41 -3.45 -49.22
CA ALA A 183 -34.61 -4.26 -50.41
C ALA A 183 -33.35 -5.07 -50.70
N GLY A 184 -33.51 -6.37 -50.97
CA GLY A 184 -32.42 -7.26 -51.35
C GLY A 184 -31.78 -8.02 -50.18
N MET A 185 -31.10 -9.12 -50.54
CA MET A 185 -30.55 -10.07 -49.57
C MET A 185 -29.13 -9.74 -49.13
N ASP A 186 -28.39 -8.87 -49.84
CA ASP A 186 -26.93 -8.79 -49.76
C ASP A 186 -26.35 -7.89 -48.66
N PHE A 187 -26.79 -8.10 -47.42
CA PHE A 187 -26.22 -7.35 -46.29
C PHE A 187 -25.42 -8.24 -45.33
N GLU A 188 -24.20 -7.81 -45.03
CA GLU A 188 -23.38 -8.29 -43.91
C GLU A 188 -23.60 -7.34 -42.73
N GLY A 189 -24.36 -7.77 -41.71
CA GLY A 189 -24.67 -6.90 -40.59
C GLY A 189 -25.05 -7.66 -39.32
N LEU A 190 -24.47 -7.23 -38.21
CA LEU A 190 -24.77 -7.66 -36.84
C LEU A 190 -26.28 -7.65 -36.57
N CYS A 191 -26.91 -8.78 -36.25
CA CYS A 191 -28.20 -8.77 -35.53
C CYS A 191 -27.94 -8.64 -34.03
N LEU A 192 -28.66 -7.75 -33.35
CA LEU A 192 -28.80 -7.74 -31.89
C LEU A 192 -30.29 -7.84 -31.61
N LEU A 193 -30.86 -9.04 -31.62
CA LEU A 193 -32.26 -9.26 -31.21
C LEU A 193 -32.44 -9.07 -29.70
N ARG A 194 -32.01 -7.93 -29.17
CA ARG A 194 -32.28 -7.51 -27.81
C ARG A 194 -33.77 -7.16 -27.79
N PRO A 195 -34.61 -7.85 -27.00
CA PRO A 195 -35.83 -7.17 -26.56
C PRO A 195 -35.34 -5.88 -25.91
N PRO A 196 -35.80 -4.69 -26.35
CA PRO A 196 -35.34 -3.45 -25.76
C PRO A 196 -35.48 -3.60 -24.25
N SER A 197 -34.39 -3.36 -23.52
CA SER A 197 -34.36 -3.38 -22.06
C SER A 197 -35.14 -2.20 -21.47
N SER A 198 -36.37 -1.99 -21.96
CA SER A 198 -37.37 -0.99 -21.60
C SER A 198 -38.75 -1.69 -21.55
N PRO A 199 -39.80 -1.03 -21.01
CA PRO A 199 -40.83 -1.65 -20.18
C PRO A 199 -41.44 -2.88 -20.87
N GLY A 200 -41.50 -4.00 -20.14
CA GLY A 200 -41.81 -5.34 -20.66
C GLY A 200 -42.88 -5.35 -21.74
N ILE A 201 -42.68 -6.20 -22.76
CA ILE A 201 -43.61 -6.35 -23.88
C ILE A 201 -45.03 -6.38 -23.35
N GLN A 202 -45.80 -5.40 -23.81
CA GLN A 202 -47.10 -5.10 -23.23
C GLN A 202 -48.13 -6.17 -23.61
N ASP A 203 -47.97 -6.80 -24.78
CA ASP A 203 -48.85 -7.85 -25.31
C ASP A 203 -48.05 -9.11 -25.67
N SER A 204 -47.65 -9.87 -24.64
CA SER A 204 -46.94 -11.15 -24.81
C SER A 204 -47.81 -12.20 -25.52
N ILE A 205 -49.13 -12.08 -25.42
CA ILE A 205 -50.10 -12.96 -26.07
C ILE A 205 -50.01 -12.79 -27.60
N ARG A 206 -50.08 -11.54 -28.09
CA ARG A 206 -49.97 -11.23 -29.53
C ARG A 206 -48.63 -11.69 -30.09
N PHE A 207 -47.54 -11.45 -29.36
CA PHE A 207 -46.22 -11.93 -29.74
C PHE A 207 -46.23 -13.45 -29.96
N MET A 208 -46.70 -14.21 -28.97
CA MET A 208 -46.75 -15.67 -29.06
C MET A 208 -47.69 -16.18 -30.16
N GLU A 209 -48.86 -15.57 -30.35
CA GLU A 209 -49.77 -15.91 -31.45
C GLU A 209 -49.10 -15.80 -32.82
N ASN A 210 -48.28 -14.76 -33.03
CA ASN A 210 -47.55 -14.57 -34.27
C ASN A 210 -46.43 -15.61 -34.43
N ILE A 211 -45.67 -15.90 -33.37
CA ILE A 211 -44.60 -16.92 -33.42
C ILE A 211 -45.15 -18.30 -33.75
N VAL A 212 -46.25 -18.72 -33.10
CA VAL A 212 -46.87 -20.04 -33.34
C VAL A 212 -47.34 -20.19 -34.79
N LYS A 213 -47.89 -19.12 -35.39
CA LYS A 213 -48.34 -19.13 -36.80
C LYS A 213 -47.19 -19.12 -37.81
N MET A 214 -46.00 -18.70 -37.38
CA MET A 214 -44.84 -18.58 -38.25
C MET A 214 -44.24 -19.94 -38.58
N PRO A 215 -43.94 -20.24 -39.87
CA PRO A 215 -43.26 -21.48 -40.23
C PRO A 215 -41.87 -21.55 -39.61
N ASN A 216 -41.43 -22.75 -39.20
CA ASN A 216 -40.05 -22.96 -38.79
C ASN A 216 -39.11 -22.66 -39.95
N LYS A 217 -37.90 -22.18 -39.65
CA LYS A 217 -36.90 -21.82 -40.68
C LYS A 217 -37.38 -20.77 -41.72
N SER A 218 -38.31 -19.89 -41.35
CA SER A 218 -38.85 -18.83 -42.23
C SER A 218 -38.01 -17.56 -42.26
N ILE A 219 -37.22 -17.29 -41.22
CA ILE A 219 -36.41 -16.08 -41.08
C ILE A 219 -34.93 -16.42 -41.27
N LYS A 220 -34.34 -15.94 -42.36
CA LYS A 220 -32.90 -16.06 -42.62
C LYS A 220 -32.12 -15.06 -41.78
N ILE A 221 -31.13 -15.55 -41.08
CA ILE A 221 -30.15 -14.75 -40.37
C ILE A 221 -28.78 -15.07 -40.97
N ARG A 222 -28.10 -14.04 -41.50
CA ARG A 222 -26.79 -14.19 -42.13
C ARG A 222 -25.66 -14.29 -41.08
N LYS A 223 -24.93 -13.19 -40.84
CA LYS A 223 -23.80 -13.14 -39.91
C LYS A 223 -24.23 -12.48 -38.60
N VAL A 224 -24.28 -13.24 -37.50
CA VAL A 224 -24.60 -12.71 -36.17
C VAL A 224 -23.39 -12.81 -35.28
N LYS A 225 -22.94 -11.68 -34.76
CA LYS A 225 -21.92 -11.72 -33.70
C LYS A 225 -22.53 -11.96 -32.33
N LYS A 226 -23.73 -11.44 -32.02
CA LYS A 226 -24.35 -11.62 -30.70
C LYS A 226 -25.85 -11.87 -30.80
N LEU A 227 -26.35 -12.94 -30.20
CA LEU A 227 -27.78 -13.21 -30.05
C LEU A 227 -28.14 -13.30 -28.57
N GLU A 228 -29.02 -12.42 -28.11
CA GLU A 228 -29.47 -12.36 -26.71
C GLU A 228 -31.00 -12.39 -26.69
N LEU A 229 -31.59 -13.52 -26.27
CA LEU A 229 -33.04 -13.67 -26.18
C LEU A 229 -33.45 -13.94 -24.74
N SER A 230 -34.46 -13.22 -24.25
CA SER A 230 -34.98 -13.42 -22.90
C SER A 230 -36.50 -13.50 -22.90
N GLY A 231 -37.04 -14.26 -21.95
CA GLY A 231 -38.47 -14.52 -21.85
C GLY A 231 -39.04 -15.17 -23.12
N TYR A 232 -40.27 -14.83 -23.50
CA TYR A 232 -40.96 -15.40 -24.66
C TYR A 232 -40.28 -15.13 -26.01
N SER A 233 -39.31 -14.20 -26.10
CA SER A 233 -38.56 -13.95 -27.34
C SER A 233 -37.72 -15.16 -27.78
N ILE A 234 -37.38 -16.06 -26.85
CA ILE A 234 -36.65 -17.30 -27.12
C ILE A 234 -37.43 -18.20 -28.09
N ASN A 235 -38.76 -18.17 -28.07
CA ASN A 235 -39.61 -18.95 -28.98
C ASN A 235 -39.47 -18.57 -30.46
N VAL A 236 -38.80 -17.45 -30.80
CA VAL A 236 -38.43 -17.11 -32.18
C VAL A 236 -37.38 -18.09 -32.74
N LEU A 237 -36.56 -18.70 -31.87
CA LEU A 237 -35.38 -19.45 -32.28
C LEU A 237 -35.61 -20.55 -33.35
N PRO A 238 -36.67 -21.38 -33.30
CA PRO A 238 -36.93 -22.39 -34.34
C PRO A 238 -37.34 -21.79 -35.69
N LYS A 239 -37.72 -20.51 -35.71
CA LYS A 239 -38.08 -19.76 -36.92
C LYS A 239 -36.84 -19.21 -37.64
N LEU A 240 -35.71 -19.16 -36.95
CA LEU A 240 -34.45 -18.63 -37.45
C LEU A 240 -33.67 -19.71 -38.24
N VAL A 241 -33.02 -19.28 -39.33
CA VAL A 241 -32.06 -20.06 -40.11
C VAL A 241 -30.73 -19.33 -40.07
N PHE A 242 -29.76 -19.89 -39.36
CA PHE A 242 -28.39 -19.38 -39.34
C PHE A 242 -27.62 -19.92 -40.55
N HIS A 243 -26.70 -19.13 -41.07
CA HIS A 243 -25.72 -19.59 -42.04
C HIS A 243 -24.81 -20.67 -41.43
N GLU A 244 -24.40 -21.69 -42.19
CA GLU A 244 -23.59 -22.80 -41.66
C GLU A 244 -22.21 -22.31 -41.16
N GLU A 245 -21.62 -21.37 -41.89
CA GLU A 245 -20.37 -20.66 -41.51
C GLU A 245 -20.58 -19.50 -40.53
N ASN A 246 -21.72 -19.43 -39.81
CA ASN A 246 -21.93 -18.36 -38.85
C ASN A 246 -21.01 -18.56 -37.63
N GLU A 247 -20.21 -17.54 -37.32
CA GLU A 247 -19.35 -17.49 -36.14
C GLU A 247 -19.86 -16.42 -35.17
N MET A 248 -20.57 -16.87 -34.14
CA MET A 248 -21.17 -16.01 -33.12
C MET A 248 -20.20 -15.81 -31.95
N GLU A 249 -19.99 -14.55 -31.55
CA GLU A 249 -19.24 -14.21 -30.34
C GLU A 249 -20.03 -14.59 -29.07
N GLU A 250 -21.33 -14.28 -29.02
CA GLU A 250 -22.17 -14.48 -27.82
C GLU A 250 -23.56 -15.00 -28.17
N PHE A 251 -23.99 -16.07 -27.50
CA PHE A 251 -25.35 -16.61 -27.57
C PHE A 251 -25.92 -16.76 -26.16
N LEU A 252 -26.84 -15.87 -25.78
CA LEU A 252 -27.36 -15.74 -24.42
C LEU A 252 -28.87 -15.99 -24.42
N LEU A 253 -29.34 -16.96 -23.65
CA LEU A 253 -30.76 -17.25 -23.44
C LEU A 253 -31.10 -17.21 -21.95
N SER A 254 -32.23 -16.58 -21.59
CA SER A 254 -32.73 -16.56 -20.21
C SER A 254 -34.24 -16.68 -20.16
N ALA A 255 -34.74 -17.73 -19.47
CA ALA A 255 -36.17 -17.99 -19.34
C ALA A 255 -36.56 -18.37 -17.91
N GLU A 256 -37.40 -17.56 -17.27
CA GLU A 256 -37.92 -17.85 -15.92
C GLU A 256 -39.15 -18.77 -15.91
N LYS A 257 -39.77 -19.00 -17.08
CA LYS A 257 -40.99 -19.82 -17.21
C LYS A 257 -40.88 -20.78 -18.40
N GLU A 258 -41.52 -21.93 -18.29
CA GLU A 258 -41.56 -22.94 -19.35
C GLU A 258 -42.20 -22.42 -20.65
N GLU A 259 -43.27 -21.62 -20.55
CA GLU A 259 -43.99 -21.07 -21.70
C GLU A 259 -43.06 -20.28 -22.65
N TYR A 260 -41.99 -19.70 -22.11
CA TYR A 260 -40.99 -18.92 -22.83
C TYR A 260 -40.08 -19.73 -23.75
N VAL A 261 -40.03 -21.06 -23.55
CA VAL A 261 -39.25 -21.98 -24.38
C VAL A 261 -40.11 -23.04 -25.07
N SER A 262 -41.44 -22.98 -24.92
CA SER A 262 -42.38 -23.99 -25.40
C SER A 262 -42.27 -24.30 -26.91
N GLU A 263 -42.07 -23.30 -27.76
CA GLU A 263 -41.86 -23.52 -29.21
C GLU A 263 -40.52 -24.17 -29.50
N VAL A 264 -39.47 -23.80 -28.75
CA VAL A 264 -38.15 -24.43 -28.86
C VAL A 264 -38.22 -25.91 -28.45
N MET A 265 -38.96 -26.22 -27.38
CA MET A 265 -39.11 -27.57 -26.88
C MET A 265 -39.85 -28.51 -27.86
N ARG A 266 -40.73 -27.96 -28.70
CA ARG A 266 -41.41 -28.70 -29.78
C ARG A 266 -40.48 -29.08 -30.94
N ALA A 267 -39.32 -28.44 -31.05
CA ALA A 267 -38.35 -28.77 -32.07
C ALA A 267 -37.71 -30.15 -31.81
N ALA A 268 -37.31 -30.83 -32.88
CA ALA A 268 -36.53 -32.06 -32.76
C ALA A 268 -35.14 -31.76 -32.17
N ASP A 269 -34.53 -32.72 -31.49
CA ASP A 269 -33.17 -32.58 -30.97
C ASP A 269 -32.19 -32.30 -32.11
N ASN A 270 -31.19 -31.46 -31.85
CA ASN A 270 -30.21 -31.03 -32.85
C ASN A 270 -30.82 -30.43 -34.15
N SER A 271 -32.05 -29.91 -34.12
CA SER A 271 -32.70 -29.37 -35.32
C SER A 271 -32.42 -27.89 -35.56
N ILE A 272 -32.01 -27.15 -34.52
CA ILE A 272 -31.71 -25.72 -34.57
C ILE A 272 -30.20 -25.55 -34.78
N LYS A 273 -29.78 -25.41 -36.04
CA LYS A 273 -28.38 -25.15 -36.39
C LYS A 273 -28.01 -23.71 -36.05
N VAL A 274 -27.03 -23.49 -35.17
CA VAL A 274 -26.62 -22.13 -34.74
C VAL A 274 -25.21 -21.73 -35.22
N GLY A 275 -24.46 -22.67 -35.80
CA GLY A 275 -23.09 -22.44 -36.30
C GLY A 275 -22.03 -22.62 -35.20
N LYS A 276 -20.93 -21.87 -35.30
CA LYS A 276 -19.89 -21.78 -34.26
C LYS A 276 -20.28 -20.70 -33.25
N VAL A 277 -20.09 -20.96 -31.96
CA VAL A 277 -20.45 -20.07 -30.86
C VAL A 277 -19.27 -19.97 -29.90
N LYS A 278 -18.74 -18.77 -29.69
CA LYS A 278 -17.62 -18.54 -28.76
C LYS A 278 -18.08 -18.46 -27.31
N ARG A 279 -19.23 -17.88 -27.00
CA ARG A 279 -19.82 -17.88 -25.65
C ARG A 279 -21.27 -18.33 -25.70
N LEU A 280 -21.63 -19.35 -24.93
CA LEU A 280 -23.00 -19.83 -24.77
C LEU A 280 -23.43 -19.71 -23.32
N GLU A 281 -24.48 -18.93 -23.05
CA GLU A 281 -25.02 -18.73 -21.71
C GLU A 281 -26.52 -19.06 -21.69
N LEU A 282 -26.92 -20.02 -20.86
CA LEU A 282 -28.30 -20.46 -20.71
C LEU A 282 -28.70 -20.38 -19.24
N SER A 283 -29.75 -19.62 -18.93
CA SER A 283 -30.30 -19.45 -17.59
C SER A 283 -31.77 -19.87 -17.48
N GLY A 284 -32.13 -20.54 -16.39
CA GLY A 284 -33.49 -21.00 -16.12
C GLY A 284 -33.96 -22.07 -17.10
N TYR A 285 -35.23 -22.03 -17.51
CA TYR A 285 -35.82 -22.96 -18.49
C TYR A 285 -35.12 -22.97 -19.86
N SER A 286 -34.31 -21.94 -20.16
CA SER A 286 -33.55 -21.91 -21.41
C SER A 286 -32.46 -22.99 -21.47
N VAL A 287 -32.04 -23.53 -20.32
CA VAL A 287 -31.09 -24.65 -20.27
C VAL A 287 -31.63 -25.88 -21.01
N ASN A 288 -32.93 -26.16 -20.92
CA ASN A 288 -33.58 -27.25 -21.68
C ASN A 288 -33.41 -27.12 -23.20
N THR A 289 -33.19 -25.90 -23.72
CA THR A 289 -33.00 -25.66 -25.16
C THR A 289 -31.71 -26.24 -25.71
N LEU A 290 -30.71 -26.51 -24.86
CA LEU A 290 -29.39 -26.98 -25.29
C LEU A 290 -29.47 -28.27 -26.12
N SER A 291 -30.34 -29.21 -25.77
CA SER A 291 -30.59 -30.45 -26.54
C SER A 291 -31.12 -30.23 -27.96
N LYS A 292 -31.74 -29.07 -28.21
CA LYS A 292 -32.34 -28.69 -29.49
C LYS A 292 -31.34 -27.98 -30.41
N LEU A 293 -30.26 -27.44 -29.83
CA LEU A 293 -29.22 -26.73 -30.55
C LEU A 293 -28.26 -27.72 -31.22
N LYS A 294 -27.89 -27.43 -32.47
CA LYS A 294 -26.83 -28.11 -33.19
C LYS A 294 -25.70 -27.12 -33.46
N LEU A 295 -24.62 -27.28 -32.71
CA LEU A 295 -23.36 -26.55 -32.93
C LEU A 295 -22.60 -27.17 -34.10
N HIS A 296 -21.69 -26.39 -34.68
CA HIS A 296 -20.76 -26.86 -35.70
C HIS A 296 -19.85 -27.98 -35.15
N GLY A 297 -19.43 -28.93 -35.98
CA GLY A 297 -18.56 -30.04 -35.56
C GLY A 297 -17.21 -29.57 -35.00
N GLU A 298 -16.65 -28.53 -35.61
CA GLU A 298 -15.40 -27.86 -35.23
C GLU A 298 -15.65 -26.64 -34.32
N ASN A 299 -16.67 -26.67 -33.47
CA ASN A 299 -16.95 -25.55 -32.58
C ASN A 299 -15.84 -25.42 -31.52
N GLU A 300 -15.25 -24.23 -31.40
CA GLU A 300 -14.30 -23.87 -30.35
C GLU A 300 -14.89 -22.76 -29.48
N MET A 301 -15.54 -23.17 -28.40
CA MET A 301 -16.20 -22.31 -27.44
C MET A 301 -15.20 -21.81 -26.39
N LYS A 302 -15.17 -20.51 -26.16
CA LYS A 302 -14.44 -19.88 -25.06
C LYS A 302 -15.13 -20.10 -23.72
N GLU A 303 -16.45 -19.95 -23.67
CA GLU A 303 -17.19 -19.91 -22.41
C GLU A 303 -18.55 -20.60 -22.55
N LEU A 304 -18.87 -21.51 -21.63
CA LEU A 304 -20.18 -22.14 -21.50
C LEU A 304 -20.70 -21.89 -20.09
N VAL A 305 -21.80 -21.17 -19.95
CA VAL A 305 -22.42 -20.89 -18.65
C VAL A 305 -23.83 -21.47 -18.62
N LEU A 306 -24.08 -22.42 -17.73
CA LEU A 306 -25.40 -23.02 -17.53
C LEU A 306 -25.85 -22.80 -16.10
N ASN A 307 -26.95 -22.08 -15.89
CA ASN A 307 -27.48 -21.83 -14.55
C ASN A 307 -28.96 -22.24 -14.43
N ALA A 308 -29.25 -23.16 -13.52
CA ALA A 308 -30.60 -23.64 -13.28
C ALA A 308 -30.88 -23.74 -11.77
N GLU A 309 -31.73 -22.85 -11.27
CA GLU A 309 -32.09 -22.83 -9.84
C GLU A 309 -33.12 -23.88 -9.42
N LYS A 310 -33.80 -24.54 -10.37
CA LYS A 310 -34.88 -25.51 -10.12
C LYS A 310 -34.77 -26.72 -11.04
N GLU A 311 -35.26 -27.87 -10.60
CA GLU A 311 -35.29 -29.10 -11.39
C GLU A 311 -36.06 -28.94 -12.71
N GLU A 312 -37.20 -28.24 -12.68
CA GLU A 312 -38.03 -27.94 -13.86
C GLU A 312 -37.26 -27.22 -14.99
N HIS A 313 -36.21 -26.47 -14.65
CA HIS A 313 -35.36 -25.79 -15.63
C HIS A 313 -34.52 -26.75 -16.49
N VAL A 314 -34.33 -28.00 -16.02
CA VAL A 314 -33.51 -29.03 -16.68
C VAL A 314 -34.26 -30.33 -16.95
N SER A 315 -35.52 -30.46 -16.53
CA SER A 315 -36.29 -31.70 -16.61
C SER A 315 -36.32 -32.35 -18.01
N VAL A 316 -36.45 -31.55 -19.07
CA VAL A 316 -36.48 -32.03 -20.45
C VAL A 316 -35.11 -32.54 -20.90
N ILE A 317 -34.04 -31.78 -20.62
CA ILE A 317 -32.69 -32.17 -21.06
C ILE A 317 -32.16 -33.40 -20.31
N LEU A 318 -32.60 -33.64 -19.07
CA LEU A 318 -32.23 -34.83 -18.30
C LEU A 318 -32.81 -36.13 -18.89
N CYS A 319 -33.88 -36.05 -19.67
CA CYS A 319 -34.49 -37.19 -20.35
C CYS A 319 -33.75 -37.62 -21.62
N VAL A 320 -32.78 -36.83 -22.09
CA VAL A 320 -31.96 -37.16 -23.27
C VAL A 320 -30.92 -38.23 -22.88
N ALA A 321 -30.50 -39.05 -23.85
CA ALA A 321 -29.45 -40.05 -23.63
C ALA A 321 -28.13 -39.40 -23.15
N ASP A 322 -27.38 -40.12 -22.33
CA ASP A 322 -26.02 -39.70 -21.94
C ASP A 322 -25.12 -39.59 -23.18
N ASN A 323 -24.13 -38.70 -23.14
CA ASN A 323 -23.22 -38.44 -24.26
C ASN A 323 -23.96 -38.21 -25.60
N SER A 324 -24.94 -37.30 -25.61
CA SER A 324 -25.76 -37.01 -26.81
C SER A 324 -25.64 -35.56 -27.29
N ILE A 325 -25.11 -34.66 -26.47
CA ILE A 325 -25.02 -33.23 -26.74
C ILE A 325 -23.57 -32.87 -27.06
N TRP A 326 -23.24 -32.73 -28.34
CA TRP A 326 -21.91 -32.34 -28.80
C TRP A 326 -21.68 -30.83 -28.66
N LEU A 327 -20.67 -30.43 -27.88
CA LEU A 327 -20.29 -29.03 -27.68
C LEU A 327 -19.03 -28.61 -28.45
N GLY A 328 -18.24 -29.57 -28.93
CA GLY A 328 -16.91 -29.34 -29.52
C GLY A 328 -15.84 -29.13 -28.46
N LYS A 329 -14.92 -28.20 -28.69
CA LYS A 329 -13.91 -27.77 -27.71
C LYS A 329 -14.49 -26.63 -26.87
N VAL A 330 -14.38 -26.71 -25.54
CA VAL A 330 -14.89 -25.70 -24.60
C VAL A 330 -13.78 -25.35 -23.62
N LYS A 331 -13.39 -24.09 -23.59
CA LYS A 331 -12.31 -23.60 -22.72
C LYS A 331 -12.77 -23.37 -21.27
N SER A 332 -13.97 -22.83 -21.06
CA SER A 332 -14.45 -22.49 -19.72
C SER A 332 -15.92 -22.90 -19.47
N PRO A 333 -16.19 -24.18 -19.14
CA PRO A 333 -17.51 -24.60 -18.67
C PRO A 333 -17.77 -24.25 -17.20
N GLU A 334 -18.88 -23.56 -16.97
CA GLU A 334 -19.41 -23.18 -15.66
C GLU A 334 -20.87 -23.68 -15.53
N LEU A 335 -21.12 -24.55 -14.55
CA LEU A 335 -22.46 -25.12 -14.31
C LEU A 335 -22.89 -24.86 -12.87
N GLY A 336 -23.98 -24.10 -12.71
CA GLY A 336 -24.58 -23.72 -11.43
C GLY A 336 -25.95 -24.36 -11.17
N GLY A 337 -26.13 -24.90 -9.96
CA GLY A 337 -27.40 -25.47 -9.52
C GLY A 337 -27.73 -26.79 -10.23
N TYR A 338 -29.01 -26.98 -10.60
CA TYR A 338 -29.50 -28.17 -11.30
C TYR A 338 -28.86 -28.40 -12.68
N SER A 339 -28.17 -27.41 -13.26
CA SER A 339 -27.49 -27.58 -14.55
C SER A 339 -26.31 -28.56 -14.45
N ALA A 340 -25.75 -28.78 -13.26
CA ALA A 340 -24.70 -29.78 -13.06
C ALA A 340 -25.15 -31.20 -13.43
N ASN A 341 -26.45 -31.53 -13.27
CA ASN A 341 -27.02 -32.81 -13.70
C ASN A 341 -26.94 -33.07 -15.21
N ILE A 342 -26.69 -32.03 -16.02
CA ILE A 342 -26.57 -32.16 -17.48
C ILE A 342 -25.19 -32.69 -17.87
N LEU A 343 -24.20 -32.65 -16.96
CA LEU A 343 -22.82 -33.03 -17.26
C LEU A 343 -22.67 -34.41 -17.96
N PRO A 344 -23.38 -35.49 -17.56
CA PRO A 344 -23.31 -36.79 -18.25
C PRO A 344 -23.89 -36.78 -19.67
N LYS A 345 -24.67 -35.75 -20.03
CA LYS A 345 -25.28 -35.57 -21.36
C LYS A 345 -24.34 -34.91 -22.35
N LEU A 346 -23.34 -34.18 -21.85
CA LEU A 346 -22.42 -33.38 -22.66
C LEU A 346 -21.29 -34.24 -23.23
N ILE A 347 -20.97 -34.02 -24.50
CA ILE A 347 -19.80 -34.57 -25.18
C ILE A 347 -18.85 -33.43 -25.48
N LEU A 348 -17.65 -33.50 -24.91
CA LEU A 348 -16.52 -32.64 -25.25
C LEU A 348 -15.59 -33.39 -26.20
N HIS A 349 -14.90 -32.64 -27.06
CA HIS A 349 -13.89 -33.20 -27.95
C HIS A 349 -12.78 -33.92 -27.16
N GLU A 350 -12.19 -34.99 -27.70
CA GLU A 350 -11.17 -35.78 -27.01
C GLU A 350 -9.91 -34.96 -26.68
N GLU A 351 -9.50 -34.11 -27.62
CA GLU A 351 -8.41 -33.14 -27.48
C GLU A 351 -8.82 -31.83 -26.75
N ASN A 352 -9.91 -31.82 -25.98
CA ASN A 352 -10.34 -30.59 -25.32
C ASN A 352 -9.36 -30.18 -24.21
N GLU A 353 -8.89 -28.95 -24.28
CA GLU A 353 -8.05 -28.30 -23.26
C GLU A 353 -8.87 -27.21 -22.56
N ILE A 354 -9.39 -27.55 -21.38
CA ILE A 354 -10.18 -26.67 -20.53
C ILE A 354 -9.24 -25.75 -19.75
N GLU A 355 -9.43 -24.45 -19.90
CA GLU A 355 -8.79 -23.42 -19.08
C GLU A 355 -9.38 -23.41 -17.66
N VAL A 356 -10.71 -23.42 -17.51
CA VAL A 356 -11.41 -23.42 -16.22
C VAL A 356 -12.65 -24.31 -16.23
N PHE A 357 -12.74 -25.29 -15.34
CA PHE A 357 -13.95 -26.09 -15.13
C PHE A 357 -14.54 -25.76 -13.75
N CYS A 358 -15.72 -25.14 -13.71
CA CYS A 358 -16.35 -24.71 -12.45
C CYS A 358 -17.73 -25.37 -12.27
N LEU A 359 -17.94 -26.05 -11.13
CA LEU A 359 -19.25 -26.54 -10.71
C LEU A 359 -19.61 -26.00 -9.32
N THR A 360 -20.77 -25.35 -9.21
CA THR A 360 -21.26 -24.81 -7.92
C THR A 360 -22.68 -25.30 -7.65
N THR A 361 -22.86 -26.10 -6.61
CA THR A 361 -24.18 -26.67 -6.27
C THR A 361 -24.42 -26.69 -4.77
N LEU A 362 -25.57 -26.19 -4.33
CA LEU A 362 -25.93 -26.08 -2.90
C LEU A 362 -26.76 -27.24 -2.35
N GLU A 363 -27.41 -28.05 -3.20
CA GLU A 363 -28.34 -29.13 -2.84
C GLU A 363 -27.92 -30.47 -3.50
N ILE A 364 -28.29 -31.61 -2.90
CA ILE A 364 -27.91 -32.94 -3.42
C ILE A 364 -28.64 -33.26 -4.73
N GLU A 365 -29.87 -32.76 -4.86
CA GLU A 365 -30.73 -32.88 -6.02
C GLU A 365 -30.05 -32.31 -7.27
N HIS A 366 -29.23 -31.26 -7.11
CA HIS A 366 -28.45 -30.63 -8.17
C HIS A 366 -27.44 -31.55 -8.85
N VAL A 367 -27.01 -32.63 -8.19
CA VAL A 367 -26.03 -33.60 -8.70
C VAL A 367 -26.56 -35.03 -8.74
N SER A 368 -27.85 -35.24 -8.47
CA SER A 368 -28.45 -36.56 -8.32
C SER A 368 -28.32 -37.45 -9.56
N ASP A 369 -28.40 -36.91 -10.77
CA ASP A 369 -28.21 -37.69 -12.00
C ASP A 369 -26.74 -38.01 -12.26
N VAL A 370 -25.84 -37.07 -11.95
CA VAL A 370 -24.39 -37.32 -12.00
C VAL A 370 -24.00 -38.42 -11.02
N MET A 371 -24.62 -38.47 -9.84
CA MET A 371 -24.37 -39.52 -8.85
C MET A 371 -24.82 -40.92 -9.31
N ARG A 372 -25.86 -41.02 -10.16
CA ARG A 372 -26.31 -42.28 -10.75
C ARG A 372 -25.35 -42.82 -11.81
N ALA A 373 -24.53 -41.96 -12.41
CA ALA A 373 -23.50 -42.39 -13.34
C ALA A 373 -22.47 -43.30 -12.63
N LYS A 374 -21.89 -44.24 -13.36
CA LYS A 374 -20.80 -45.07 -12.81
C LYS A 374 -19.57 -44.19 -12.56
N ASN A 375 -18.70 -44.61 -11.65
CA ASN A 375 -17.44 -43.88 -11.41
C ASN A 375 -16.58 -43.91 -12.69
N ASN A 376 -15.81 -42.84 -12.91
CA ASN A 376 -14.95 -42.68 -14.07
C ASN A 376 -15.67 -42.82 -15.43
N THR A 377 -16.86 -42.19 -15.60
CA THR A 377 -17.57 -42.21 -16.90
C THR A 377 -17.72 -40.85 -17.55
N ILE A 378 -17.44 -39.75 -16.85
CA ILE A 378 -17.61 -38.39 -17.38
C ILE A 378 -16.26 -37.86 -17.83
N TRP A 379 -15.98 -37.94 -19.13
CA TRP A 379 -14.76 -37.41 -19.72
C TRP A 379 -14.79 -35.88 -19.83
N VAL A 380 -13.79 -35.20 -19.26
CA VAL A 380 -13.66 -33.73 -19.38
C VAL A 380 -12.34 -33.28 -20.03
N GLY A 381 -11.48 -34.21 -20.47
CA GLY A 381 -10.25 -33.89 -21.19
C GLY A 381 -9.10 -33.40 -20.30
N LYS A 382 -8.29 -32.46 -20.81
CA LYS A 382 -7.22 -31.79 -20.06
C LYS A 382 -7.80 -30.54 -19.39
N VAL A 383 -7.56 -30.35 -18.09
CA VAL A 383 -8.11 -29.26 -17.28
C VAL A 383 -6.97 -28.54 -16.57
N LYS A 384 -6.79 -27.25 -16.89
CA LYS A 384 -5.81 -26.38 -16.22
C LYS A 384 -6.30 -25.97 -14.83
N LYS A 385 -7.57 -25.63 -14.68
CA LYS A 385 -8.15 -25.23 -13.39
C LYS A 385 -9.48 -25.93 -13.13
N LEU A 386 -9.60 -26.59 -11.98
CA LEU A 386 -10.81 -27.29 -11.55
C LEU A 386 -11.33 -26.68 -10.24
N GLU A 387 -12.55 -26.14 -10.26
CA GLU A 387 -13.22 -25.57 -9.09
C GLU A 387 -14.53 -26.32 -8.81
N LEU A 388 -14.63 -26.90 -7.62
CA LEU A 388 -15.83 -27.62 -7.17
C LEU A 388 -16.24 -27.09 -5.79
N SER A 389 -17.47 -26.58 -5.68
CA SER A 389 -18.03 -26.05 -4.43
C SER A 389 -19.40 -26.64 -4.08
N GLY A 390 -19.56 -26.97 -2.79
CA GLY A 390 -20.78 -27.58 -2.27
C GLY A 390 -20.92 -29.04 -2.70
N TYR A 391 -22.14 -29.48 -3.04
CA TYR A 391 -22.41 -30.86 -3.48
C TYR A 391 -21.68 -31.28 -4.76
N SER A 392 -21.13 -30.34 -5.54
CA SER A 392 -20.39 -30.66 -6.76
C SER A 392 -19.07 -31.34 -6.44
N ALA A 393 -18.58 -31.24 -5.21
CA ALA A 393 -17.45 -32.03 -4.74
C ALA A 393 -17.70 -33.55 -4.85
N SER A 394 -18.95 -34.00 -4.69
CA SER A 394 -19.32 -35.42 -4.88
C SER A 394 -19.22 -35.90 -6.33
N VAL A 395 -19.12 -34.99 -7.31
CA VAL A 395 -18.92 -35.32 -8.73
C VAL A 395 -17.50 -35.79 -9.01
N LEU A 396 -16.53 -35.47 -8.14
CA LEU A 396 -15.11 -35.75 -8.36
C LEU A 396 -14.81 -37.22 -8.76
N PRO A 397 -15.36 -38.28 -8.12
CA PRO A 397 -15.08 -39.67 -8.48
C PRO A 397 -15.71 -40.10 -9.82
N LYS A 398 -16.57 -39.26 -10.42
CA LYS A 398 -17.23 -39.51 -11.71
C LYS A 398 -16.43 -38.93 -12.88
N LEU A 399 -15.60 -37.92 -12.62
CA LEU A 399 -14.80 -37.23 -13.63
C LEU A 399 -13.62 -38.09 -14.09
N VAL A 400 -13.37 -38.10 -15.40
CA VAL A 400 -12.20 -38.69 -16.03
C VAL A 400 -11.41 -37.56 -16.69
N LEU A 401 -10.19 -37.33 -16.18
CA LEU A 401 -9.21 -36.45 -16.79
C LEU A 401 -8.29 -37.26 -17.70
N HIS A 402 -7.71 -36.58 -18.68
CA HIS A 402 -6.67 -37.14 -19.52
C HIS A 402 -5.45 -37.58 -18.68
N GLU A 403 -4.78 -38.69 -19.04
CA GLU A 403 -3.66 -39.25 -18.25
C GLU A 403 -2.48 -38.28 -18.12
N GLU A 404 -2.23 -37.51 -19.19
CA GLU A 404 -1.23 -36.44 -19.25
C GLU A 404 -1.73 -35.09 -18.70
N ASN A 405 -2.77 -35.07 -17.88
CA ASN A 405 -3.28 -33.80 -17.35
C ASN A 405 -2.23 -33.11 -16.47
N GLU A 406 -1.91 -31.85 -16.80
CA GLU A 406 -1.09 -30.97 -15.98
C GLU A 406 -1.95 -29.78 -15.53
N MET A 407 -2.45 -29.88 -14.29
CA MET A 407 -3.36 -28.91 -13.69
C MET A 407 -2.58 -27.80 -12.98
N ASP A 408 -2.91 -26.55 -13.27
CA ASP A 408 -2.39 -25.39 -12.58
C ASP A 408 -3.03 -25.22 -11.18
N GLU A 409 -4.35 -25.46 -11.05
CA GLU A 409 -5.08 -25.22 -9.81
C GLU A 409 -6.26 -26.18 -9.60
N PHE A 410 -6.34 -26.79 -8.41
CA PHE A 410 -7.52 -27.53 -7.94
C PHE A 410 -8.06 -26.90 -6.65
N LEU A 411 -9.28 -26.38 -6.72
CA LEU A 411 -10.00 -25.80 -5.60
C LEU A 411 -11.22 -26.68 -5.26
N LEU A 412 -11.29 -27.14 -4.02
CA LEU A 412 -12.43 -27.90 -3.51
C LEU A 412 -12.91 -27.31 -2.19
N SER A 413 -14.18 -26.95 -2.11
CA SER A 413 -14.81 -26.45 -0.89
C SER A 413 -16.06 -27.24 -0.53
N ALA A 414 -16.08 -27.79 0.68
CA ALA A 414 -17.23 -28.53 1.19
C ALA A 414 -17.51 -28.17 2.65
N GLU A 415 -18.56 -27.39 2.90
CA GLU A 415 -18.96 -26.94 4.23
C GLU A 415 -19.62 -28.03 5.09
N LYS A 416 -20.10 -29.11 4.45
CA LYS A 416 -20.76 -30.24 5.10
C LYS A 416 -20.19 -31.57 4.60
N GLU A 417 -20.22 -32.59 5.45
CA GLU A 417 -19.74 -33.94 5.12
C GLU A 417 -20.54 -34.56 3.96
N GLU A 418 -21.85 -34.33 3.93
CA GLU A 418 -22.76 -34.82 2.88
C GLU A 418 -22.28 -34.46 1.46
N TYR A 419 -21.63 -33.30 1.32
CA TYR A 419 -21.11 -32.80 0.04
C TYR A 419 -19.98 -33.65 -0.54
N ILE A 420 -19.29 -34.45 0.28
CA ILE A 420 -18.17 -35.31 -0.13
C ILE A 420 -18.39 -36.79 0.22
N SER A 421 -19.60 -37.16 0.64
CA SER A 421 -19.92 -38.52 1.09
C SER A 421 -19.56 -39.60 0.05
N GLU A 422 -19.83 -39.34 -1.23
CA GLU A 422 -19.45 -40.24 -2.32
C GLU A 422 -17.94 -40.32 -2.54
N VAL A 423 -17.21 -39.22 -2.30
CA VAL A 423 -15.75 -39.19 -2.38
C VAL A 423 -15.13 -40.02 -1.25
N ILE A 424 -15.63 -39.88 -0.02
CA ILE A 424 -15.16 -40.63 1.14
C ILE A 424 -15.36 -42.14 0.93
N ARG A 425 -16.47 -42.55 0.29
CA ARG A 425 -16.77 -43.95 -0.06
C ARG A 425 -15.87 -44.52 -1.16
N ALA A 426 -15.21 -43.68 -1.94
CA ALA A 426 -14.28 -44.15 -2.96
C ALA A 426 -13.08 -44.87 -2.31
N ALA A 427 -12.47 -45.80 -3.04
CA ALA A 427 -11.24 -46.45 -2.58
C ALA A 427 -10.12 -45.41 -2.44
N ASP A 428 -9.19 -45.63 -1.50
CA ASP A 428 -7.99 -44.79 -1.40
C ASP A 428 -7.21 -44.82 -2.71
N ASN A 429 -6.61 -43.69 -3.08
CA ASN A 429 -5.86 -43.56 -4.34
C ASN A 429 -6.67 -43.97 -5.60
N SER A 430 -7.98 -43.68 -5.65
CA SER A 430 -8.83 -44.02 -6.80
C SER A 430 -9.07 -42.85 -7.75
N ILE A 431 -8.84 -41.61 -7.32
CA ILE A 431 -9.12 -40.39 -8.09
C ILE A 431 -7.82 -39.86 -8.69
N LYS A 432 -7.66 -40.02 -10.01
CA LYS A 432 -6.47 -39.55 -10.74
C LYS A 432 -6.70 -38.15 -11.29
N LEU A 433 -5.92 -37.17 -10.83
CA LEU A 433 -6.00 -35.77 -11.30
C LEU A 433 -4.86 -35.34 -12.23
N GLY A 434 -3.83 -36.19 -12.38
CA GLY A 434 -2.61 -35.88 -13.12
C GLY A 434 -1.57 -35.14 -12.26
N LYS A 435 -0.69 -34.36 -12.90
CA LYS A 435 0.25 -33.47 -12.18
C LYS A 435 -0.47 -32.19 -11.78
N MET A 436 -0.18 -31.66 -10.60
CA MET A 436 -0.87 -30.48 -10.07
C MET A 436 0.12 -29.48 -9.46
N LYS A 437 -0.01 -28.19 -9.82
CA LYS A 437 0.79 -27.12 -9.22
C LYS A 437 0.19 -26.61 -7.92
N ASN A 438 -1.11 -26.33 -7.86
CA ASN A 438 -1.75 -25.76 -6.67
C ASN A 438 -2.96 -26.61 -6.22
N LEU A 439 -3.01 -26.93 -4.93
CA LEU A 439 -4.12 -27.67 -4.29
C LEU A 439 -4.67 -26.87 -3.12
N GLU A 440 -5.94 -26.47 -3.20
CA GLU A 440 -6.65 -25.75 -2.15
C GLU A 440 -7.89 -26.52 -1.68
N LEU A 441 -7.90 -26.95 -0.41
CA LEU A 441 -9.01 -27.68 0.18
C LEU A 441 -9.57 -26.97 1.41
N TRP A 442 -10.88 -26.76 1.42
CA TRP A 442 -11.59 -26.03 2.47
C TRP A 442 -12.62 -26.91 3.18
N SER A 443 -12.62 -26.86 4.51
CA SER A 443 -13.56 -27.56 5.38
C SER A 443 -13.53 -29.08 5.15
N TYR A 444 -14.67 -29.76 4.99
CA TYR A 444 -14.72 -31.21 4.80
C TYR A 444 -13.96 -31.68 3.55
N ALA A 445 -13.75 -30.81 2.55
CA ALA A 445 -13.01 -31.14 1.34
C ALA A 445 -11.60 -31.68 1.61
N ILE A 446 -11.02 -31.35 2.76
CA ILE A 446 -9.73 -31.92 3.18
C ILE A 446 -9.78 -33.44 3.20
N ASN A 447 -10.87 -34.07 3.67
CA ASN A 447 -11.03 -35.52 3.75
C ASN A 447 -10.97 -36.26 2.38
N VAL A 448 -10.89 -35.52 1.27
CA VAL A 448 -10.65 -36.08 -0.07
C VAL A 448 -9.18 -36.48 -0.27
N LEU A 449 -8.23 -35.94 0.51
CA LEU A 449 -6.79 -36.18 0.31
C LEU A 449 -6.38 -37.66 0.19
N PRO A 450 -6.82 -38.60 1.06
CA PRO A 450 -6.45 -40.01 0.94
C PRO A 450 -6.96 -40.68 -0.35
N LYS A 451 -7.90 -40.05 -1.05
CA LYS A 451 -8.54 -40.57 -2.26
C LYS A 451 -7.83 -40.12 -3.53
N LEU A 452 -7.02 -39.07 -3.45
CA LEU A 452 -6.31 -38.49 -4.59
C LEU A 452 -5.03 -39.28 -4.89
N VAL A 453 -4.82 -39.59 -6.17
CA VAL A 453 -3.53 -40.08 -6.70
C VAL A 453 -2.72 -38.87 -7.15
N LEU A 454 -1.73 -38.49 -6.34
CA LEU A 454 -0.78 -37.44 -6.67
C LEU A 454 0.52 -38.07 -7.21
N HIS A 455 1.04 -37.53 -8.31
CA HIS A 455 2.28 -38.03 -8.90
C HIS A 455 3.47 -37.76 -7.97
N GLU A 456 4.21 -38.80 -7.56
CA GLU A 456 5.32 -38.69 -6.60
C GLU A 456 6.45 -37.78 -7.11
N GLU A 457 6.70 -37.78 -8.42
CA GLU A 457 7.70 -36.90 -9.04
C GLU A 457 7.19 -35.46 -9.29
N GLY A 458 5.90 -35.20 -9.01
CA GLY A 458 5.31 -33.87 -9.18
C GLY A 458 5.91 -32.84 -8.23
N VAL A 459 6.14 -31.63 -8.72
CA VAL A 459 6.51 -30.47 -7.90
C VAL A 459 5.26 -29.60 -7.74
N MET A 460 4.65 -29.66 -6.56
CA MET A 460 3.54 -28.81 -6.17
C MET A 460 4.07 -27.45 -5.71
N GLU A 461 3.57 -26.38 -6.30
CA GLU A 461 3.89 -25.01 -5.94
C GLU A 461 3.25 -24.64 -4.59
N ARG A 462 1.98 -25.00 -4.37
CA ARG A 462 1.25 -24.69 -3.13
C ARG A 462 0.26 -25.77 -2.71
N LEU A 463 0.32 -26.17 -1.44
CA LEU A 463 -0.70 -26.95 -0.74
C LEU A 463 -1.33 -26.09 0.35
N TYR A 464 -2.60 -25.76 0.21
CA TYR A 464 -3.37 -24.96 1.15
C TYR A 464 -4.54 -25.76 1.74
N LEU A 465 -4.56 -25.94 3.06
CA LEU A 465 -5.63 -26.64 3.77
C LEU A 465 -6.17 -25.77 4.90
N SER A 466 -7.50 -25.62 4.99
CA SER A 466 -8.17 -24.86 6.06
C SER A 466 -9.41 -25.58 6.57
N ALA A 467 -9.43 -25.91 7.86
CA ALA A 467 -10.57 -26.61 8.49
C ALA A 467 -11.02 -25.95 9.79
N GLU A 468 -12.24 -25.42 9.80
CA GLU A 468 -12.80 -24.72 10.97
C GLU A 468 -13.24 -25.65 12.11
N LYS A 469 -13.52 -26.92 11.83
CA LYS A 469 -14.02 -27.89 12.82
C LYS A 469 -13.22 -29.20 12.80
N LYS A 470 -13.23 -29.95 13.92
CA LYS A 470 -12.51 -31.22 14.02
C LYS A 470 -13.03 -32.26 13.03
N GLU A 471 -14.34 -32.26 12.79
CA GLU A 471 -15.02 -33.18 11.87
C GLU A 471 -14.55 -33.00 10.41
N HIS A 472 -14.06 -31.81 10.05
CA HIS A 472 -13.55 -31.53 8.71
C HIS A 472 -12.28 -32.32 8.36
N VAL A 473 -11.56 -32.85 9.37
CA VAL A 473 -10.34 -33.66 9.20
C VAL A 473 -10.45 -35.04 9.83
N SER A 474 -11.63 -35.40 10.35
CA SER A 474 -11.84 -36.60 11.18
C SER A 474 -11.49 -37.89 10.46
N GLU A 475 -11.77 -37.96 9.15
CA GLU A 475 -11.42 -39.12 8.34
C GLU A 475 -9.90 -39.26 8.29
N ILE A 476 -9.16 -38.22 7.90
CA ILE A 476 -7.69 -38.29 7.73
C ILE A 476 -6.95 -38.67 9.01
N ILE A 477 -7.36 -38.11 10.15
CA ILE A 477 -6.64 -38.30 11.42
C ILE A 477 -6.84 -39.70 12.03
N ARG A 478 -7.69 -40.56 11.46
CA ARG A 478 -7.89 -41.92 11.94
C ARG A 478 -6.56 -42.71 11.98
N PRO A 479 -6.28 -43.49 13.04
CA PRO A 479 -5.08 -44.30 13.14
C PRO A 479 -4.90 -45.27 11.95
N GLU A 480 -6.01 -45.81 11.43
CA GLU A 480 -6.04 -46.80 10.35
C GLU A 480 -5.70 -46.21 8.98
N ASN A 481 -5.76 -44.88 8.83
CA ASN A 481 -5.52 -44.24 7.54
C ASN A 481 -4.03 -44.21 7.19
N ASN A 482 -3.76 -44.59 5.95
CA ASN A 482 -2.43 -44.59 5.34
C ASN A 482 -1.82 -43.17 5.31
N GLU A 483 -0.49 -43.11 5.26
CA GLU A 483 0.23 -41.87 4.98
C GLU A 483 -0.20 -41.33 3.60
N ILE A 484 -0.45 -40.02 3.53
CA ILE A 484 -0.74 -39.34 2.27
C ILE A 484 0.61 -38.94 1.68
N ILE A 485 1.00 -39.62 0.60
CA ILE A 485 2.28 -39.39 -0.08
C ILE A 485 2.12 -38.18 -0.99
N PHE A 486 2.92 -37.15 -0.73
CA PHE A 486 3.11 -36.01 -1.61
C PHE A 486 4.53 -36.05 -2.19
N GLY A 487 4.67 -35.57 -3.42
CA GLY A 487 5.97 -35.36 -4.04
C GLY A 487 6.76 -34.21 -3.39
N LYS A 488 7.25 -33.29 -4.21
CA LYS A 488 7.93 -32.08 -3.73
C LYS A 488 6.89 -30.97 -3.55
N VAL A 489 6.92 -30.25 -2.42
CA VAL A 489 6.00 -29.14 -2.11
C VAL A 489 6.83 -27.91 -1.80
N LYS A 490 6.68 -26.85 -2.61
CA LYS A 490 7.36 -25.57 -2.39
C LYS A 490 6.72 -24.79 -1.24
N LYS A 491 5.40 -24.67 -1.20
CA LYS A 491 4.68 -23.94 -0.16
C LYS A 491 3.61 -24.80 0.52
N LEU A 492 3.66 -24.91 1.84
CA LEU A 492 2.66 -25.62 2.66
C LEU A 492 2.00 -24.64 3.65
N GLU A 493 0.70 -24.45 3.52
CA GLU A 493 -0.10 -23.59 4.39
C GLU A 493 -1.22 -24.41 5.05
N LEU A 494 -1.17 -24.54 6.37
CA LEU A 494 -2.21 -25.24 7.15
C LEU A 494 -2.82 -24.29 8.17
N LYS A 495 -4.15 -24.16 8.14
CA LYS A 495 -4.89 -23.30 9.07
C LYS A 495 -5.89 -24.08 9.91
N LEU A 496 -6.04 -23.66 11.17
CA LEU A 496 -7.02 -24.22 12.11
C LEU A 496 -6.84 -25.74 12.27
N PHE A 497 -7.92 -26.55 12.29
CA PHE A 497 -7.83 -28.01 12.46
C PHE A 497 -7.07 -28.73 11.33
N ALA A 498 -6.82 -28.08 10.19
CA ALA A 498 -6.04 -28.66 9.10
C ALA A 498 -4.60 -28.98 9.52
N ILE A 499 -4.08 -28.33 10.57
CA ILE A 499 -2.74 -28.62 11.11
C ILE A 499 -2.65 -30.07 11.62
N ASN A 500 -3.75 -30.65 12.11
CA ASN A 500 -3.79 -32.05 12.56
C ASN A 500 -3.59 -33.07 11.43
N VAL A 501 -3.63 -32.65 10.15
CA VAL A 501 -3.30 -33.50 9.00
C VAL A 501 -1.79 -33.68 8.85
N LEU A 502 -0.98 -32.76 9.39
CA LEU A 502 0.47 -32.73 9.20
C LEU A 502 1.19 -34.06 9.50
N PRO A 503 0.87 -34.83 10.57
CA PRO A 503 1.49 -36.13 10.83
C PRO A 503 1.22 -37.19 9.76
N LYS A 504 0.15 -37.03 8.96
CA LYS A 504 -0.22 -37.93 7.86
C LYS A 504 0.41 -37.53 6.53
N LEU A 505 1.00 -36.34 6.43
CA LEU A 505 1.66 -35.86 5.21
C LEU A 505 3.07 -36.44 5.11
N ARG A 506 3.33 -37.26 4.10
CA ARG A 506 4.66 -37.76 3.78
C ARG A 506 5.20 -37.04 2.55
N LEU A 507 6.13 -36.12 2.77
CA LEU A 507 6.84 -35.41 1.70
C LEU A 507 8.04 -36.23 1.20
N HIS A 508 8.44 -36.00 -0.05
CA HIS A 508 9.65 -36.60 -0.63
C HIS A 508 10.90 -36.31 0.25
N LYS A 509 11.84 -37.27 0.36
CA LYS A 509 13.03 -37.14 1.25
C LYS A 509 13.89 -35.92 0.92
N GLU A 510 13.97 -35.59 -0.37
CA GLU A 510 14.73 -34.44 -0.89
C GLU A 510 13.90 -33.15 -1.01
N ASN A 511 12.76 -33.06 -0.31
CA ASN A 511 11.92 -31.87 -0.38
C ASN A 511 12.69 -30.62 0.08
N VAL A 512 12.62 -29.58 -0.74
CA VAL A 512 13.13 -28.24 -0.44
C VAL A 512 11.95 -27.29 -0.48
N MET A 513 11.36 -27.08 0.68
CA MET A 513 10.22 -26.19 0.88
C MET A 513 10.70 -24.74 0.94
N GLU A 514 10.10 -23.89 0.12
CA GLU A 514 10.30 -22.44 0.17
C GLU A 514 9.63 -21.84 1.41
N GLU A 515 8.44 -22.31 1.79
CA GLU A 515 7.69 -21.73 2.91
C GLU A 515 6.73 -22.73 3.58
N LEU A 516 6.78 -22.79 4.91
CA LEU A 516 5.81 -23.48 5.77
C LEU A 516 5.11 -22.45 6.66
N VAL A 517 3.78 -22.35 6.56
CA VAL A 517 2.94 -21.49 7.41
C VAL A 517 1.92 -22.32 8.16
N LEU A 518 1.96 -22.27 9.50
CA LEU A 518 0.96 -22.89 10.37
C LEU A 518 0.30 -21.81 11.25
N ASN A 519 -1.03 -21.72 11.23
CA ASN A 519 -1.77 -20.72 12.01
C ASN A 519 -3.03 -21.30 12.65
N THR A 520 -3.14 -21.22 13.98
CA THR A 520 -4.35 -21.64 14.70
C THR A 520 -4.62 -20.85 15.98
N GLU A 521 -5.88 -20.47 16.21
CA GLU A 521 -6.30 -19.73 17.40
C GLU A 521 -6.63 -20.60 18.61
N GLN A 522 -6.86 -21.91 18.45
CA GLN A 522 -7.28 -22.81 19.52
C GLN A 522 -6.31 -23.99 19.70
N LYS A 523 -6.20 -24.48 20.94
CA LYS A 523 -5.31 -25.60 21.30
C LYS A 523 -5.78 -26.93 20.69
N GLU A 524 -7.08 -27.17 20.59
CA GLU A 524 -7.63 -28.42 20.05
C GLU A 524 -7.18 -28.65 18.59
N HIS A 525 -6.94 -27.57 17.84
CA HIS A 525 -6.54 -27.61 16.44
C HIS A 525 -5.14 -28.22 16.21
N VAL A 526 -4.32 -28.36 17.25
CA VAL A 526 -2.97 -28.97 17.20
C VAL A 526 -2.85 -30.20 18.10
N SER A 527 -3.93 -30.61 18.76
CA SER A 527 -3.92 -31.66 19.77
C SER A 527 -3.41 -32.99 19.22
N GLU A 528 -3.85 -33.41 18.03
CA GLU A 528 -3.43 -34.69 17.43
C GLU A 528 -1.92 -34.68 17.13
N VAL A 529 -1.40 -33.58 16.60
CA VAL A 529 0.04 -33.42 16.32
C VAL A 529 0.88 -33.49 17.60
N ILE A 530 0.43 -32.84 18.66
CA ILE A 530 1.13 -32.83 19.96
C ILE A 530 1.08 -34.22 20.60
N CYS A 531 -0.06 -34.91 20.52
CA CYS A 531 -0.27 -36.25 21.09
C CYS A 531 0.44 -37.35 20.30
N THR A 532 0.86 -37.11 19.05
CA THR A 532 1.50 -38.16 18.23
C THR A 532 2.82 -38.60 18.89
N GLU A 533 2.88 -39.83 19.40
CA GLU A 533 4.05 -40.38 20.08
C GLU A 533 5.22 -40.55 19.11
N ASN A 534 6.42 -40.11 19.52
CA ASN A 534 7.70 -40.31 18.84
C ASN A 534 7.80 -39.90 17.36
N SER A 535 6.74 -39.31 16.82
CA SER A 535 6.61 -39.00 15.41
C SER A 535 7.24 -37.64 15.14
N LYS A 536 8.45 -37.69 14.59
CA LYS A 536 9.12 -36.53 14.03
C LYS A 536 8.61 -36.33 12.62
N ILE A 537 7.80 -35.31 12.42
CA ILE A 537 7.25 -34.92 11.12
C ILE A 537 8.41 -34.43 10.25
N TRP A 538 8.79 -35.23 9.26
CA TRP A 538 9.88 -34.91 8.35
C TRP A 538 9.43 -33.93 7.27
N LEU A 539 10.04 -32.73 7.24
CA LEU A 539 9.71 -31.68 6.25
C LEU A 539 10.78 -31.51 5.16
N GLY A 540 11.95 -32.12 5.32
CA GLY A 540 13.12 -31.87 4.46
C GLY A 540 13.83 -30.57 4.83
N ARG A 541 14.22 -29.79 3.82
CA ARG A 541 14.79 -28.43 3.99
C ARG A 541 13.67 -27.39 3.87
N VAL A 542 13.66 -26.39 4.74
CA VAL A 542 12.65 -25.33 4.79
C VAL A 542 13.35 -23.97 4.82
N LYS A 543 13.13 -23.14 3.79
CA LYS A 543 13.71 -21.80 3.70
C LYS A 543 13.00 -20.79 4.62
N LYS A 544 11.67 -20.83 4.71
CA LYS A 544 10.88 -19.94 5.57
C LYS A 544 9.92 -20.76 6.44
N LEU A 545 9.97 -20.54 7.75
CA LEU A 545 9.08 -21.21 8.69
C LEU A 545 8.38 -20.16 9.55
N GLU A 546 7.05 -20.12 9.44
CA GLU A 546 6.18 -19.19 10.18
C GLU A 546 5.13 -19.96 10.98
N LEU A 547 5.18 -19.80 12.31
CA LEU A 547 4.20 -20.40 13.22
C LEU A 547 3.54 -19.30 14.04
N GLN A 548 2.21 -19.24 13.98
CA GLN A 548 1.43 -18.23 14.70
C GLN A 548 0.51 -18.88 15.74
N LYS A 549 0.35 -18.23 16.89
CA LYS A 549 -0.58 -18.63 17.96
C LYS A 549 -0.31 -20.07 18.42
N HIS A 550 -1.34 -20.92 18.63
CA HIS A 550 -1.13 -22.29 19.12
C HIS A 550 -0.33 -23.21 18.18
N ALA A 551 -0.10 -22.81 16.92
CA ALA A 551 0.71 -23.58 15.99
C ALA A 551 2.17 -23.70 16.45
N ILE A 552 2.65 -22.80 17.31
CA ILE A 552 3.99 -22.87 17.90
C ILE A 552 4.19 -24.15 18.72
N ASN A 553 3.13 -24.71 19.30
CA ASN A 553 3.17 -25.97 20.04
C ASN A 553 3.48 -27.20 19.15
N VAL A 554 3.42 -27.07 17.82
CA VAL A 554 3.82 -28.10 16.85
C VAL A 554 5.34 -28.16 16.67
N LEU A 555 6.06 -27.08 16.98
CA LEU A 555 7.49 -26.94 16.68
C LEU A 555 8.36 -28.11 17.21
N PRO A 556 8.18 -28.64 18.43
CA PRO A 556 8.96 -29.79 18.91
C PRO A 556 8.77 -31.09 18.12
N LYS A 557 7.72 -31.19 17.30
CA LYS A 557 7.39 -32.35 16.46
C LYS A 557 7.98 -32.24 15.06
N LEU A 558 8.39 -31.04 14.63
CA LEU A 558 8.96 -30.83 13.32
C LEU A 558 10.41 -31.32 13.28
N LYS A 559 10.75 -32.08 12.25
CA LYS A 559 12.12 -32.52 11.95
C LYS A 559 12.55 -31.97 10.60
N LEU A 560 13.52 -31.07 10.66
CA LEU A 560 14.21 -30.51 9.51
C LEU A 560 15.46 -31.34 9.20
N HIS A 561 15.96 -31.21 7.97
CA HIS A 561 17.26 -31.75 7.56
C HIS A 561 18.41 -31.14 8.39
N GLU A 562 19.48 -31.89 8.64
CA GLU A 562 20.61 -31.42 9.48
C GLU A 562 21.33 -30.22 8.86
N GLU A 563 21.44 -30.22 7.53
CA GLU A 563 22.00 -29.13 6.71
C GLU A 563 20.95 -28.07 6.32
N ASN A 564 19.90 -27.86 7.13
CA ASN A 564 18.90 -26.85 6.82
C ASN A 564 19.51 -25.44 6.90
N GLU A 565 19.39 -24.68 5.82
CA GLU A 565 19.75 -23.26 5.76
C GLU A 565 18.48 -22.44 5.56
N MET A 566 17.97 -21.88 6.65
CA MET A 566 16.72 -21.12 6.71
C MET A 566 16.97 -19.63 6.47
N GLU A 567 16.21 -19.04 5.56
CA GLU A 567 16.19 -17.59 5.32
C GLU A 567 15.46 -16.85 6.44
N ARG A 568 14.30 -17.35 6.89
CA ARG A 568 13.50 -16.71 7.94
C ARG A 568 12.82 -17.72 8.86
N PHE A 569 12.98 -17.52 10.18
CA PHE A 569 12.20 -18.18 11.22
C PHE A 569 11.38 -17.14 11.98
N HIS A 570 10.05 -17.21 11.89
CA HIS A 570 9.13 -16.25 12.54
C HIS A 570 8.15 -16.97 13.47
N LEU A 571 8.12 -16.57 14.74
CA LEU A 571 7.12 -17.02 15.72
C LEU A 571 6.37 -15.81 16.30
N CYS A 572 5.04 -15.90 16.41
CA CYS A 572 4.21 -14.87 17.01
C CYS A 572 3.18 -15.48 17.97
N ALA A 573 3.22 -15.07 19.24
CA ALA A 573 2.26 -15.52 20.26
C ALA A 573 1.81 -14.40 21.19
N GLU A 574 0.52 -14.07 21.19
CA GLU A 574 -0.04 -13.03 22.05
C GLU A 574 -0.42 -13.54 23.46
N LYS A 575 -0.54 -14.87 23.64
CA LYS A 575 -0.95 -15.53 24.90
C LYS A 575 0.01 -16.64 25.35
N LYS A 576 0.14 -16.88 26.66
CA LYS A 576 1.04 -17.90 27.25
C LYS A 576 0.71 -19.31 26.79
N GLU A 577 -0.58 -19.62 26.70
CA GLU A 577 -1.13 -20.92 26.26
C GLU A 577 -0.70 -21.32 24.83
N TYR A 578 -0.31 -20.35 24.00
CA TYR A 578 0.15 -20.59 22.62
C TYR A 578 1.51 -21.29 22.56
N VAL A 579 2.29 -21.21 23.64
CA VAL A 579 3.66 -21.76 23.71
C VAL A 579 3.88 -22.73 24.88
N SER A 580 2.85 -22.96 25.70
CA SER A 580 2.98 -23.73 26.94
C SER A 580 3.51 -25.13 26.70
N GLU A 581 3.04 -25.84 25.67
CA GLU A 581 3.48 -27.21 25.40
C GLU A 581 4.95 -27.23 24.96
N THR A 582 5.36 -26.28 24.10
CA THR A 582 6.75 -26.17 23.64
C THR A 582 7.71 -25.89 24.80
N ILE A 583 7.33 -25.04 25.75
CA ILE A 583 8.17 -24.70 26.91
C ILE A 583 8.29 -25.87 27.88
N HIS A 584 7.17 -26.53 28.19
CA HIS A 584 7.12 -27.62 29.18
C HIS A 584 7.53 -28.98 28.63
N THR A 585 7.73 -29.13 27.31
CA THR A 585 8.24 -30.38 26.74
C THR A 585 9.64 -30.69 27.29
N ASP A 586 9.77 -31.84 27.97
CA ASP A 586 10.99 -32.32 28.60
C ASP A 586 12.18 -32.33 27.62
N ASN A 587 13.18 -31.49 27.89
CA ASN A 587 14.56 -31.48 27.36
C ASN A 587 14.78 -31.68 25.84
N LYS A 588 13.74 -31.57 25.00
CA LYS A 588 13.88 -31.67 23.55
C LYS A 588 14.33 -30.33 22.99
N THR A 589 15.64 -30.21 22.73
CA THR A 589 16.19 -29.12 21.93
C THR A 589 15.65 -29.20 20.49
N ILE A 590 15.19 -28.06 19.96
CA ILE A 590 14.65 -27.91 18.62
C ILE A 590 15.79 -27.48 17.71
N ARG A 591 16.27 -28.37 16.84
CA ARG A 591 17.38 -28.09 15.91
C ARG A 591 16.83 -27.43 14.64
N LEU A 592 17.24 -26.20 14.35
CA LEU A 592 16.77 -25.44 13.18
C LEU A 592 17.77 -25.42 12.00
N GLY A 593 19.04 -25.76 12.26
CA GLY A 593 20.14 -25.59 11.31
C GLY A 593 20.74 -24.17 11.36
N LYS A 594 21.11 -23.62 10.20
CA LYS A 594 21.54 -22.22 10.05
C LYS A 594 20.33 -21.34 9.77
N VAL A 595 20.23 -20.17 10.41
CA VAL A 595 19.10 -19.24 10.28
C VAL A 595 19.65 -17.84 10.00
N LYS A 596 19.26 -17.26 8.86
CA LYS A 596 19.65 -15.89 8.47
C LYS A 596 18.88 -14.82 9.24
N ARG A 597 17.54 -14.96 9.35
CA ARG A 597 16.70 -14.03 10.11
C ARG A 597 15.84 -14.78 11.13
N LEU A 598 15.94 -14.38 12.39
CA LEU A 598 15.16 -14.92 13.50
C LEU A 598 14.30 -13.82 14.13
N GLU A 599 12.98 -13.99 14.11
CA GLU A 599 12.02 -13.00 14.61
C GLU A 599 11.03 -13.65 15.57
N LEU A 600 11.03 -13.22 16.82
CA LEU A 600 10.12 -13.73 17.85
C LEU A 600 9.35 -12.56 18.47
N SER A 601 8.03 -12.65 18.49
CA SER A 601 7.15 -11.64 19.09
C SER A 601 6.21 -12.22 20.16
N GLY A 602 5.97 -11.43 21.21
CA GLY A 602 5.11 -11.80 22.33
C GLY A 602 5.67 -12.96 23.17
N TYR A 603 4.79 -13.87 23.63
CA TYR A 603 5.15 -15.06 24.40
C TYR A 603 6.06 -16.05 23.64
N SER A 604 6.21 -15.91 22.32
CA SER A 604 7.05 -16.80 21.51
C SER A 604 8.53 -16.69 21.87
N VAL A 605 8.95 -15.57 22.49
CA VAL A 605 10.30 -15.39 23.03
C VAL A 605 10.64 -16.46 24.06
N ASN A 606 9.67 -16.95 24.84
CA ASN A 606 9.89 -18.04 25.81
C ASN A 606 10.29 -19.38 25.17
N VAL A 607 10.18 -19.53 23.84
CA VAL A 607 10.67 -20.72 23.11
C VAL A 607 12.18 -20.66 22.89
N LEU A 608 12.80 -19.48 22.98
CA LEU A 608 14.21 -19.25 22.65
C LEU A 608 15.19 -20.22 23.36
N PRO A 609 15.05 -20.54 24.67
CA PRO A 609 15.92 -21.52 25.34
C PRO A 609 15.84 -22.95 24.79
N LYS A 610 14.80 -23.28 24.02
CA LYS A 610 14.64 -24.59 23.39
C LYS A 610 15.28 -24.64 21.99
N LEU A 611 15.59 -23.50 21.39
CA LEU A 611 16.14 -23.44 20.04
C LEU A 611 17.64 -23.76 20.07
N LYS A 612 18.06 -24.70 19.22
CA LYS A 612 19.47 -25.02 18.98
C LYS A 612 19.81 -24.68 17.53
N LEU A 613 20.60 -23.62 17.36
CA LEU A 613 21.18 -23.23 16.08
C LEU A 613 22.49 -24.00 15.83
N HIS A 614 22.91 -24.08 14.57
CA HIS A 614 24.21 -24.63 14.19
C HIS A 614 25.36 -23.77 14.77
N GLU A 615 26.48 -24.38 15.13
CA GLU A 615 27.61 -23.66 15.77
C GLU A 615 28.19 -22.56 14.88
N GLU A 616 28.25 -22.82 13.57
CA GLU A 616 28.69 -21.87 12.53
C GLU A 616 27.60 -20.87 12.07
N ASN A 617 26.52 -20.70 12.83
CA ASN A 617 25.43 -19.82 12.40
C ASN A 617 25.92 -18.36 12.23
N LYS A 618 25.62 -17.79 11.06
CA LYS A 618 25.86 -16.38 10.72
C LYS A 618 24.52 -15.73 10.39
N MET A 619 23.94 -15.08 11.38
CA MET A 619 22.64 -14.42 11.31
C MET A 619 22.78 -13.01 10.76
N GLU A 620 21.93 -12.66 9.80
CA GLU A 620 21.79 -11.29 9.27
C GLU A 620 21.00 -10.43 10.26
N GLU A 621 19.93 -10.96 10.85
CA GLU A 621 19.03 -10.19 11.72
C GLU A 621 18.40 -11.04 12.83
N PHE A 622 18.50 -10.57 14.08
CA PHE A 622 17.79 -11.14 15.24
C PHE A 622 16.89 -10.07 15.86
N VAL A 623 15.57 -10.30 15.84
CA VAL A 623 14.56 -9.36 16.37
C VAL A 623 13.73 -10.04 17.46
N LEU A 624 13.67 -9.41 18.63
CA LEU A 624 12.77 -9.78 19.71
C LEU A 624 11.87 -8.59 20.08
N ASN A 625 10.56 -8.80 20.11
CA ASN A 625 9.60 -7.77 20.53
C ASN A 625 8.63 -8.31 21.60
N VAL A 626 8.67 -7.72 22.80
CA VAL A 626 8.00 -8.25 23.99
C VAL A 626 7.28 -7.14 24.74
N GLU A 627 5.96 -7.04 24.57
CA GLU A 627 5.17 -5.94 25.14
C GLU A 627 4.96 -6.01 26.67
N LYS A 628 5.05 -7.20 27.26
CA LYS A 628 4.80 -7.46 28.69
C LYS A 628 5.87 -8.35 29.31
N GLU A 629 6.19 -8.15 30.59
CA GLU A 629 7.22 -8.91 31.31
C GLU A 629 6.94 -10.43 31.28
N GLU A 630 5.67 -10.80 31.49
CA GLU A 630 5.21 -12.19 31.47
C GLU A 630 5.59 -12.93 30.18
N TYR A 631 5.76 -12.21 29.06
CA TYR A 631 6.08 -12.77 27.75
C TYR A 631 7.55 -13.24 27.64
N ALA A 632 8.44 -12.80 28.53
CA ALA A 632 9.85 -13.18 28.56
C ALA A 632 10.30 -13.83 29.88
N SER A 633 9.38 -14.00 30.84
CA SER A 633 9.68 -14.48 32.19
C SER A 633 10.40 -15.83 32.23
N GLU A 634 10.03 -16.78 31.36
CA GLU A 634 10.65 -18.11 31.33
C GLU A 634 12.10 -18.05 30.83
N VAL A 635 12.41 -17.18 29.85
CA VAL A 635 13.80 -16.97 29.36
C VAL A 635 14.66 -16.36 30.46
N ILE A 636 14.15 -15.37 31.16
CA ILE A 636 14.85 -14.65 32.23
C ILE A 636 15.14 -15.59 33.42
N LEU A 637 14.13 -16.35 33.86
CA LEU A 637 14.21 -17.24 35.01
C LEU A 637 15.02 -18.53 34.78
N ALA A 638 15.34 -18.85 33.53
CA ALA A 638 16.13 -20.03 33.20
C ALA A 638 17.55 -19.96 33.83
N LYS A 639 17.78 -20.76 34.88
CA LYS A 639 18.98 -20.67 35.75
C LYS A 639 20.31 -20.94 35.03
N ASN A 640 20.32 -21.74 33.96
CA ASN A 640 21.56 -22.20 33.29
C ASN A 640 21.50 -22.16 31.75
N ASN A 641 20.54 -21.45 31.16
CA ASN A 641 20.33 -21.48 29.72
C ASN A 641 20.96 -20.25 29.07
N THR A 642 22.25 -20.32 28.80
CA THR A 642 22.86 -19.44 27.81
C THR A 642 22.31 -19.81 26.43
N ILE A 643 21.89 -18.80 25.67
CA ILE A 643 21.35 -18.96 24.32
C ILE A 643 22.46 -18.57 23.35
N TRP A 644 23.10 -19.58 22.77
CA TRP A 644 24.11 -19.38 21.73
C TRP A 644 23.45 -18.99 20.40
N LEU A 645 23.79 -17.80 19.87
CA LEU A 645 23.25 -17.30 18.60
C LEU A 645 24.26 -17.34 17.43
N GLY A 646 25.55 -17.53 17.72
CA GLY A 646 26.62 -17.45 16.74
C GLY A 646 27.04 -16.01 16.43
N LYS A 647 27.27 -15.70 15.15
CA LYS A 647 27.63 -14.35 14.67
C LYS A 647 26.36 -13.63 14.17
N ILE A 648 26.13 -12.39 14.58
CA ILE A 648 24.94 -11.60 14.24
C ILE A 648 25.35 -10.25 13.65
N LYS A 649 24.77 -9.88 12.49
CA LYS A 649 24.96 -8.56 11.89
C LYS A 649 24.06 -7.49 12.51
N LYS A 650 22.75 -7.75 12.66
CA LYS A 650 21.80 -6.81 13.28
C LYS A 650 21.09 -7.45 14.46
N LEU A 651 21.10 -6.79 15.61
CA LEU A 651 20.39 -7.21 16.82
C LEU A 651 19.44 -6.10 17.28
N GLU A 652 18.15 -6.41 17.34
CA GLU A 652 17.09 -5.48 17.73
C GLU A 652 16.25 -6.07 18.85
N LEU A 653 16.25 -5.43 20.03
CA LEU A 653 15.45 -5.84 21.18
C LEU A 653 14.52 -4.70 21.58
N GLY A 654 13.21 -4.90 21.37
CA GLY A 654 12.17 -3.95 21.74
C GLY A 654 11.52 -4.27 23.08
N LEU A 655 11.23 -3.23 23.87
CA LEU A 655 10.42 -3.33 25.09
C LEU A 655 11.03 -4.29 26.13
N PHE A 656 10.27 -5.23 26.70
CA PHE A 656 10.78 -6.18 27.71
C PHE A 656 11.80 -7.19 27.15
N ALA A 657 12.00 -7.25 25.84
CA ALA A 657 12.94 -8.18 25.23
C ALA A 657 14.38 -7.92 25.68
N ILE A 658 14.69 -6.68 26.09
CA ILE A 658 16.00 -6.31 26.64
C ILE A 658 16.42 -7.19 27.81
N ASN A 659 15.49 -7.62 28.67
CA ASN A 659 15.83 -8.45 29.81
C ASN A 659 16.37 -9.84 29.41
N THR A 660 16.19 -10.25 28.16
CA THR A 660 16.80 -11.48 27.61
C THR A 660 18.28 -11.32 27.28
N LEU A 661 18.79 -10.08 27.16
CA LEU A 661 20.15 -9.78 26.71
C LEU A 661 21.22 -10.46 27.57
N SER A 662 21.01 -10.58 28.89
CA SER A 662 21.92 -11.26 29.82
C SER A 662 22.04 -12.78 29.58
N LYS A 663 21.13 -13.37 28.81
CA LYS A 663 21.12 -14.79 28.44
C LYS A 663 21.69 -15.05 27.06
N LEU A 664 21.80 -14.03 26.22
CA LEU A 664 22.29 -14.18 24.86
C LEU A 664 23.81 -14.29 24.88
N VAL A 665 24.34 -15.34 24.24
CA VAL A 665 25.78 -15.52 24.06
C VAL A 665 26.09 -15.42 22.57
N LEU A 666 26.91 -14.42 22.25
CA LEU A 666 27.43 -14.18 20.90
C LEU A 666 28.83 -14.78 20.77
N HIS A 667 29.22 -15.08 19.53
CA HIS A 667 30.58 -15.51 19.24
C HIS A 667 31.61 -14.42 19.59
N GLU A 668 32.79 -14.79 20.08
CA GLU A 668 33.83 -13.84 20.50
C GLU A 668 34.25 -12.87 19.38
N GLU A 669 34.42 -13.41 18.16
CA GLU A 669 34.68 -12.66 16.93
C GLU A 669 33.45 -11.94 16.31
N ASN A 670 32.37 -11.73 17.07
CA ASN A 670 31.18 -11.09 16.51
C ASN A 670 31.49 -9.66 16.03
N LYS A 671 31.10 -9.38 14.78
CA LYS A 671 31.21 -8.06 14.14
C LYS A 671 29.80 -7.62 13.73
N MET A 672 29.14 -6.88 14.61
CA MET A 672 27.79 -6.39 14.45
C MET A 672 27.77 -5.10 13.62
N GLU A 673 26.91 -5.05 12.62
CA GLU A 673 26.62 -3.84 11.84
C GLU A 673 25.74 -2.87 12.63
N GLU A 674 24.76 -3.39 13.39
CA GLU A 674 23.78 -2.56 14.08
C GLU A 674 23.22 -3.23 15.35
N PHE A 675 23.21 -2.49 16.46
CA PHE A 675 22.58 -2.87 17.72
C PHE A 675 21.58 -1.79 18.15
N VAL A 676 20.29 -2.15 18.21
CA VAL A 676 19.18 -1.23 18.51
C VAL A 676 18.41 -1.71 19.72
N LEU A 677 18.30 -0.84 20.72
CA LEU A 677 17.50 -1.07 21.92
C LEU A 677 16.54 0.10 22.13
N ASN A 678 15.25 -0.17 22.30
CA ASN A 678 14.24 0.88 22.55
C ASN A 678 13.25 0.47 23.64
N VAL A 679 13.20 1.23 24.73
CA VAL A 679 12.41 0.88 25.93
C VAL A 679 11.73 2.07 26.60
N GLU A 680 10.40 2.04 26.62
CA GLU A 680 9.58 3.14 27.14
C GLU A 680 9.46 3.20 28.68
N LYS A 681 9.69 2.09 29.39
CA LYS A 681 9.44 1.97 30.85
C LYS A 681 10.63 1.39 31.63
N LYS A 682 10.81 1.83 32.88
CA LYS A 682 11.97 1.45 33.72
C LYS A 682 11.97 -0.04 34.05
N GLU A 683 10.79 -0.58 34.28
CA GLU A 683 10.59 -1.98 34.68
C GLU A 683 11.08 -2.95 33.60
N TYR A 684 11.20 -2.49 32.35
CA TYR A 684 11.58 -3.33 31.21
C TYR A 684 13.09 -3.58 31.14
N VAL A 685 13.88 -2.85 31.94
CA VAL A 685 15.34 -3.04 32.06
C VAL A 685 15.76 -3.53 33.45
N SER A 686 14.84 -3.82 34.37
CA SER A 686 15.16 -4.18 35.76
C SER A 686 16.13 -5.37 35.85
N GLU A 687 15.85 -6.46 35.13
CA GLU A 687 16.63 -7.69 35.18
C GLU A 687 18.02 -7.53 34.57
N VAL A 688 18.13 -6.84 33.42
CA VAL A 688 19.44 -6.55 32.83
C VAL A 688 20.27 -5.64 33.74
N MET A 689 19.62 -4.76 34.51
CA MET A 689 20.29 -3.90 35.50
C MET A 689 20.78 -4.66 36.74
N LEU A 690 20.08 -5.74 37.13
CA LEU A 690 20.50 -6.62 38.23
C LEU A 690 21.69 -7.52 37.85
N ALA A 691 21.94 -7.73 36.55
CA ALA A 691 23.15 -8.41 36.10
C ALA A 691 24.40 -7.68 36.61
N LYS A 692 25.43 -8.42 37.03
CA LYS A 692 26.72 -7.83 37.44
C LYS A 692 27.27 -6.95 36.30
N ASN A 693 27.91 -5.83 36.65
CA ASN A 693 28.46 -4.89 35.66
C ASN A 693 29.44 -5.59 34.69
N ASN A 694 29.50 -5.10 33.46
CA ASN A 694 30.43 -5.58 32.42
C ASN A 694 30.31 -7.09 32.11
N THR A 695 29.09 -7.61 32.05
CA THR A 695 28.85 -9.04 31.78
C THR A 695 28.33 -9.32 30.36
N ILE A 696 27.89 -8.31 29.62
CA ILE A 696 27.24 -8.51 28.32
C ILE A 696 28.21 -8.18 27.19
N TRP A 697 28.93 -9.19 26.71
CA TRP A 697 29.86 -9.06 25.59
C TRP A 697 29.13 -8.97 24.25
N LEU A 698 29.34 -7.88 23.50
CA LEU A 698 28.73 -7.68 22.17
C LEU A 698 29.71 -7.83 21.00
N GLY A 699 31.02 -7.84 21.29
CA GLY A 699 32.08 -7.85 20.26
C GLY A 699 32.33 -6.46 19.68
N LYS A 700 32.53 -6.39 18.35
CA LYS A 700 32.74 -5.13 17.60
C LYS A 700 31.41 -4.67 17.01
N ILE A 701 31.04 -3.40 17.18
CA ILE A 701 29.76 -2.81 16.72
C ILE A 701 30.02 -1.57 15.88
N LYS A 702 29.41 -1.52 14.68
CA LYS A 702 29.45 -0.33 13.82
C LYS A 702 28.42 0.73 14.20
N LYS A 703 27.18 0.36 14.51
CA LYS A 703 26.12 1.29 14.91
C LYS A 703 25.47 0.86 16.22
N LEU A 704 25.39 1.77 17.19
CA LEU A 704 24.74 1.54 18.48
C LEU A 704 23.70 2.62 18.72
N GLU A 705 22.43 2.23 18.78
CA GLU A 705 21.31 3.14 19.03
C GLU A 705 20.54 2.68 20.28
N LEU A 706 20.54 3.52 21.32
CA LEU A 706 19.80 3.28 22.55
C LEU A 706 18.78 4.39 22.79
N GLY A 707 17.50 4.03 22.79
CA GLY A 707 16.39 4.96 23.04
C GLY A 707 15.80 4.79 24.45
N LEU A 708 15.44 5.91 25.07
CA LEU A 708 14.65 5.95 26.31
C LEU A 708 15.36 5.19 27.46
N PHE A 709 14.67 4.33 28.22
CA PHE A 709 15.30 3.59 29.34
C PHE A 709 16.36 2.58 28.91
N ALA A 710 16.46 2.24 27.63
CA ALA A 710 17.51 1.35 27.14
C ALA A 710 18.92 1.92 27.40
N ILE A 711 19.05 3.24 27.54
CA ILE A 711 20.32 3.89 27.85
C ILE A 711 20.91 3.39 29.17
N ASN A 712 20.08 3.08 30.17
CA ASN A 712 20.55 2.54 31.46
C ASN A 712 21.35 1.24 31.31
N THR A 713 21.10 0.47 30.25
CA THR A 713 21.83 -0.78 29.97
C THR A 713 23.28 -0.55 29.55
N LEU A 714 23.66 0.67 29.15
CA LEU A 714 24.98 1.01 28.61
C LEU A 714 26.12 0.63 29.58
N SER A 715 25.92 0.76 30.90
CA SER A 715 26.90 0.38 31.92
C SER A 715 27.12 -1.14 32.06
N LYS A 716 26.32 -1.96 31.37
CA LYS A 716 26.38 -3.43 31.38
C LYS A 716 27.01 -3.99 30.10
N LEU A 717 27.06 -3.20 29.04
CA LEU A 717 27.56 -3.60 27.74
C LEU A 717 29.09 -3.57 27.73
N VAL A 718 29.70 -4.65 27.23
CA VAL A 718 31.14 -4.74 27.01
C VAL A 718 31.39 -4.79 25.50
N LEU A 719 32.10 -3.78 25.01
CA LEU A 719 32.59 -3.70 23.64
C LEU A 719 34.04 -4.15 23.58
N HIS A 720 34.45 -4.66 22.42
CA HIS A 720 35.84 -5.00 22.16
C HIS A 720 36.75 -3.74 22.24
N GLU A 721 37.97 -3.87 22.77
CA GLU A 721 38.89 -2.74 22.95
C GLU A 721 39.19 -1.98 21.64
N GLU A 722 39.42 -2.73 20.56
CA GLU A 722 39.60 -2.22 19.19
C GLU A 722 38.31 -1.79 18.47
N ASN A 723 37.20 -1.54 19.19
CA ASN A 723 35.95 -1.17 18.54
C ASN A 723 36.08 0.16 17.78
N LYS A 724 35.64 0.15 16.52
CA LYS A 724 35.59 1.33 15.63
C LYS A 724 34.15 1.52 15.17
N MET A 725 33.43 2.40 15.86
CA MET A 725 32.02 2.67 15.65
C MET A 725 31.82 3.75 14.58
N GLU A 726 30.92 3.49 13.63
CA GLU A 726 30.47 4.45 12.62
C GLU A 726 29.48 5.45 13.22
N LYS A 727 28.55 5.01 14.09
CA LYS A 727 27.54 5.86 14.73
C LYS A 727 27.17 5.39 16.13
N PHE A 728 27.13 6.33 17.09
CA PHE A 728 26.59 6.14 18.43
C PHE A 728 25.47 7.17 18.67
N LEU A 729 24.24 6.70 18.90
CA LEU A 729 23.07 7.54 19.10
C LEU A 729 22.38 7.21 20.43
N LEU A 730 22.21 8.21 21.28
CA LEU A 730 21.38 8.12 22.49
C LEU A 730 20.31 9.21 22.50
N SER A 731 19.07 8.86 22.88
CA SER A 731 17.97 9.82 23.04
C SER A 731 17.16 9.53 24.30
N ALA A 732 17.04 10.52 25.19
CA ALA A 732 16.34 10.36 26.47
C ALA A 732 15.42 11.55 26.81
N GLU A 733 14.10 11.35 26.76
CA GLU A 733 13.15 12.43 27.06
C GLU A 733 13.04 12.78 28.55
N LYS A 734 13.43 11.87 29.46
CA LYS A 734 13.30 12.01 30.92
C LYS A 734 14.59 11.70 31.67
N LYS A 735 14.80 12.31 32.84
CA LYS A 735 16.03 12.13 33.66
C LYS A 735 16.19 10.68 34.13
N GLU A 736 15.09 10.02 34.42
CA GLU A 736 15.05 8.63 34.90
C GLU A 736 15.59 7.63 33.85
N TYR A 737 15.60 8.02 32.57
CA TYR A 737 16.09 7.17 31.48
C TYR A 737 17.61 7.00 31.50
N VAL A 738 18.32 7.92 32.16
CA VAL A 738 19.80 7.92 32.26
C VAL A 738 20.29 7.74 33.70
N SER A 739 19.39 7.59 34.68
CA SER A 739 19.75 7.65 36.10
C SER A 739 20.79 6.61 36.49
N GLU A 740 20.72 5.40 35.94
CA GLU A 740 21.66 4.32 36.28
C GLU A 740 23.03 4.55 35.65
N VAL A 741 23.08 5.08 34.42
CA VAL A 741 24.34 5.50 33.80
C VAL A 741 25.01 6.60 34.62
N MET A 742 24.22 7.52 35.18
CA MET A 742 24.74 8.61 36.00
C MET A 742 25.34 8.14 37.33
N LEU A 743 24.89 6.99 37.87
CA LEU A 743 25.45 6.38 39.07
C LEU A 743 26.78 5.66 38.82
N ALA A 744 27.11 5.33 37.57
CA ALA A 744 28.41 4.77 37.24
C ALA A 744 29.52 5.78 37.58
N GLU A 745 30.68 5.28 38.02
CA GLU A 745 31.85 6.14 38.22
C GLU A 745 32.21 6.85 36.91
N ASN A 746 32.73 8.07 36.98
CA ASN A 746 33.11 8.83 35.79
C ASN A 746 34.15 8.04 34.98
N ASN A 747 34.09 8.15 33.66
CA ASN A 747 35.02 7.48 32.76
C ASN A 747 35.07 5.94 32.89
N THR A 748 33.92 5.29 33.06
CA THR A 748 33.85 3.83 33.15
C THR A 748 33.31 3.15 31.89
N ILE A 749 32.64 3.89 30.99
CA ILE A 749 31.98 3.30 29.83
C ILE A 749 32.86 3.48 28.59
N TRP A 750 33.69 2.48 28.30
CA TRP A 750 34.56 2.47 27.12
C TRP A 750 33.78 2.22 25.82
N LEU A 751 33.86 3.16 24.87
CA LEU A 751 33.21 3.04 23.55
C LEU A 751 34.19 2.77 22.39
N GLY A 752 35.50 2.93 22.60
CA GLY A 752 36.53 2.81 21.56
C GLY A 752 36.65 4.08 20.70
N LYS A 753 36.85 3.91 19.39
CA LYS A 753 36.89 5.01 18.41
C LYS A 753 35.50 5.20 17.78
N ILE A 754 35.00 6.42 17.70
CA ILE A 754 33.66 6.77 17.18
C ILE A 754 33.77 7.84 16.10
N LYS A 755 33.18 7.58 14.93
CA LYS A 755 33.07 8.55 13.84
C LYS A 755 31.95 9.57 14.06
N LYS A 756 30.76 9.13 14.48
CA LYS A 756 29.60 10.01 14.71
C LYS A 756 29.00 9.78 16.09
N LEU A 757 28.87 10.84 16.87
CA LEU A 757 28.30 10.82 18.21
C LEU A 757 27.13 11.81 18.28
N GLU A 758 25.92 11.29 18.47
CA GLU A 758 24.68 12.05 18.55
C GLU A 758 24.01 11.80 19.92
N LEU A 759 23.86 12.85 20.73
CA LEU A 759 23.16 12.76 22.02
C LEU A 759 22.02 13.79 22.07
N GLY A 760 20.80 13.30 22.25
CA GLY A 760 19.60 14.13 22.36
C GLY A 760 19.03 14.16 23.78
N LEU A 761 18.54 15.33 24.19
CA LEU A 761 17.77 15.53 25.42
C LEU A 761 18.60 15.12 26.67
N PHE A 762 18.02 14.41 27.65
CA PHE A 762 18.75 13.98 28.87
C PHE A 762 19.91 13.04 28.59
N ALA A 763 20.01 12.43 27.40
CA ALA A 763 21.11 11.54 27.06
C ALA A 763 22.46 12.27 27.07
N ILE A 764 22.44 13.59 26.89
CA ILE A 764 23.62 14.44 26.97
C ILE A 764 24.29 14.34 28.33
N ASN A 765 23.54 14.20 29.43
CA ASN A 765 24.12 14.06 30.77
C ASN A 765 25.03 12.84 30.91
N THR A 766 24.89 11.82 30.06
CA THR A 766 25.75 10.63 30.07
C THR A 766 27.16 10.91 29.56
N LEU A 767 27.40 12.04 28.89
CA LEU A 767 28.67 12.36 28.22
C LEU A 767 29.89 12.30 29.17
N SER A 768 29.74 12.72 30.43
CA SER A 768 30.82 12.67 31.44
C SER A 768 31.18 11.26 31.91
N LYS A 769 30.41 10.24 31.50
CA LYS A 769 30.62 8.83 31.84
C LYS A 769 31.26 8.05 30.69
N LEU A 770 31.21 8.58 29.47
CA LEU A 770 31.71 7.93 28.27
C LEU A 770 33.23 8.13 28.15
N VAL A 771 33.94 7.05 27.88
CA VAL A 771 35.38 7.07 27.56
C VAL A 771 35.56 6.80 26.08
N LEU A 772 36.12 7.79 25.39
CA LEU A 772 36.60 7.68 24.03
C LEU A 772 38.11 7.42 24.03
N HIS A 773 38.59 6.72 23.01
CA HIS A 773 40.02 6.55 22.79
C HIS A 773 40.72 7.91 22.61
N GLU A 774 41.93 8.11 23.14
CA GLU A 774 42.63 9.40 23.07
C GLU A 774 42.88 9.87 21.62
N GLU A 775 43.26 8.93 20.76
CA GLU A 775 43.39 9.13 19.31
C GLU A 775 42.05 9.09 18.54
N ASN A 776 40.92 9.41 19.16
CA ASN A 776 39.65 9.42 18.44
C ASN A 776 39.60 10.60 17.45
N GLU A 777 39.30 10.28 16.19
CA GLU A 777 39.07 11.25 15.13
C GLU A 777 37.60 11.17 14.69
N MET A 778 36.79 12.05 15.25
CA MET A 778 35.35 12.10 15.06
C MET A 778 35.00 12.95 13.83
N GLU A 779 34.19 12.39 12.93
CA GLU A 779 33.63 13.10 11.78
C GLU A 779 32.53 14.09 12.22
N GLU A 780 31.70 13.71 13.19
CA GLU A 780 30.53 14.50 13.60
C GLU A 780 30.18 14.32 15.08
N PHE A 781 30.05 15.43 15.81
CA PHE A 781 29.58 15.47 17.20
C PHE A 781 28.38 16.41 17.30
N VAL A 782 27.20 15.87 17.63
CA VAL A 782 25.94 16.62 17.68
C VAL A 782 25.27 16.46 19.04
N LEU A 783 24.97 17.59 19.68
CA LEU A 783 24.20 17.64 20.93
C LEU A 783 23.00 18.58 20.77
N CYS A 784 21.82 18.14 21.22
CA CYS A 784 20.59 18.93 21.21
C CYS A 784 19.84 18.85 22.55
N ALA A 785 19.66 19.99 23.23
CA ALA A 785 19.00 20.05 24.54
C ALA A 785 17.94 21.16 24.65
N GLU A 786 16.66 20.80 24.65
CA GLU A 786 15.56 21.79 24.75
C GLU A 786 15.39 22.41 26.14
N LYS A 787 15.95 21.80 27.20
CA LYS A 787 15.80 22.24 28.60
C LYS A 787 17.13 22.23 29.36
N LYS A 788 17.28 23.12 30.35
CA LYS A 788 18.52 23.24 31.16
C LYS A 788 18.82 21.95 31.92
N GLU A 789 17.80 21.25 32.40
CA GLU A 789 17.93 20.00 33.14
C GLU A 789 18.57 18.88 32.30
N TYR A 790 18.49 18.96 30.97
CA TYR A 790 19.08 17.97 30.06
C TYR A 790 20.61 18.00 30.06
N VAL A 791 21.20 19.10 30.52
CA VAL A 791 22.66 19.35 30.52
C VAL A 791 23.23 19.61 31.90
N SER A 792 22.40 19.65 32.95
CA SER A 792 22.78 20.11 34.28
C SER A 792 23.90 19.29 34.93
N GLU A 793 23.93 17.98 34.70
CA GLU A 793 24.95 17.11 35.31
C GLU A 793 26.31 17.32 34.62
N VAL A 794 26.31 17.46 33.29
CA VAL A 794 27.53 17.76 32.53
C VAL A 794 28.04 19.16 32.82
N MET A 795 27.16 20.14 33.03
CA MET A 795 27.56 21.49 33.43
C MET A 795 28.28 21.55 34.79
N ASN A 796 28.03 20.58 35.68
CA ASN A 796 28.73 20.49 36.97
C ASN A 796 30.10 19.81 36.86
N ALA A 797 30.44 19.22 35.71
CA ALA A 797 31.76 18.66 35.49
C ALA A 797 32.84 19.75 35.51
N GLU A 798 34.08 19.37 35.83
CA GLU A 798 35.22 20.29 35.75
C GLU A 798 35.40 20.75 34.29
N ASN A 799 35.87 21.98 34.10
CA ASN A 799 36.15 22.49 32.76
C ASN A 799 37.20 21.62 32.07
N ASN A 800 37.03 21.38 30.77
CA ASN A 800 37.90 20.51 29.98
C ASN A 800 38.02 19.06 30.50
N SER A 801 37.06 18.58 31.30
CA SER A 801 37.07 17.19 31.79
C SER A 801 36.62 16.17 30.74
N ILE A 802 35.88 16.60 29.72
CA ILE A 802 35.32 15.71 28.69
C ILE A 802 36.23 15.72 27.46
N LYS A 803 37.12 14.72 27.37
CA LYS A 803 38.06 14.56 26.25
C LYS A 803 37.35 13.95 25.04
N LEU A 804 37.24 14.70 23.94
CA LEU A 804 36.59 14.23 22.70
C LEU A 804 37.58 13.72 21.63
N GLY A 805 38.86 14.06 21.76
CA GLY A 805 39.87 13.85 20.72
C GLY A 805 39.81 14.95 19.65
N ARG A 806 39.96 14.57 18.38
CA ARG A 806 39.83 15.46 17.22
C ARG A 806 38.41 15.37 16.66
N VAL A 807 37.78 16.51 16.37
CA VAL A 807 36.40 16.62 15.89
C VAL A 807 36.35 17.48 14.64
N LYS A 808 35.87 16.91 13.53
CA LYS A 808 35.73 17.61 12.24
C LYS A 808 34.50 18.50 12.18
N ARG A 809 33.34 18.03 12.65
CA ARG A 809 32.11 18.82 12.73
C ARG A 809 31.54 18.79 14.14
N LEU A 810 31.35 19.95 14.74
CA LEU A 810 30.74 20.12 16.05
C LEU A 810 29.47 20.97 15.93
N GLU A 811 28.32 20.38 16.23
CA GLU A 811 27.03 21.08 16.26
C GLU A 811 26.41 21.00 17.65
N LEU A 812 26.19 22.16 18.28
CA LEU A 812 25.49 22.28 19.55
C LEU A 812 24.25 23.16 19.36
N SER A 813 23.09 22.64 19.74
CA SER A 813 21.84 23.39 19.67
C SER A 813 21.17 23.54 21.03
N LEU A 814 20.51 24.69 21.21
CA LEU A 814 19.74 25.04 22.39
C LEU A 814 20.62 25.01 23.66
N PHE A 815 20.16 24.47 24.80
CA PHE A 815 20.94 24.42 26.04
C PHE A 815 22.24 23.60 25.93
N ALA A 816 22.44 22.80 24.88
CA ALA A 816 23.66 22.02 24.70
C ALA A 816 24.89 22.92 24.52
N ILE A 817 24.70 24.18 24.11
CA ILE A 817 25.78 25.17 23.99
C ILE A 817 26.45 25.44 25.35
N ASN A 818 25.70 25.38 26.46
CA ASN A 818 26.25 25.59 27.81
C ASN A 818 27.25 24.52 28.26
N ILE A 819 27.38 23.42 27.53
CA ILE A 819 28.38 22.37 27.78
C ILE A 819 29.75 22.74 27.22
N LEU A 820 29.83 23.70 26.31
CA LEU A 820 31.04 24.01 25.56
C LEU A 820 32.30 24.24 26.45
N PRO A 821 32.25 24.93 27.61
CA PRO A 821 33.41 25.06 28.52
C PRO A 821 33.90 23.73 29.15
N LYS A 822 33.11 22.67 29.05
CA LYS A 822 33.40 21.34 29.63
C LYS A 822 34.08 20.42 28.64
N LEU A 823 34.00 20.73 27.35
CA LEU A 823 34.60 19.94 26.27
C LEU A 823 36.08 20.27 26.12
N ALA A 824 36.94 19.25 26.22
CA ALA A 824 38.35 19.33 25.88
C ALA A 824 38.56 18.82 24.44
N LEU A 825 38.79 19.76 23.53
CA LEU A 825 39.26 19.47 22.18
C LEU A 825 40.80 19.37 22.17
N HIS A 826 41.35 18.51 21.33
CA HIS A 826 42.80 18.39 21.15
C HIS A 826 43.42 19.73 20.70
N GLU A 827 44.63 20.06 21.15
CA GLU A 827 45.28 21.35 20.83
C GLU A 827 45.45 21.56 19.30
N GLU A 828 45.77 20.47 18.60
CA GLU A 828 45.91 20.40 17.14
C GLU A 828 44.58 20.12 16.40
N ASN A 829 43.42 20.34 17.03
CA ASN A 829 42.15 20.07 16.36
C ASN A 829 41.96 20.98 15.12
N GLU A 830 41.69 20.36 13.98
CA GLU A 830 41.35 21.05 12.72
C GLU A 830 39.90 20.73 12.33
N MET A 831 38.99 21.62 12.73
CA MET A 831 37.56 21.48 12.51
C MET A 831 37.15 22.00 11.13
N GLU A 832 36.43 21.17 10.38
CA GLU A 832 35.80 21.55 9.11
C GLU A 832 34.61 22.50 9.34
N GLU A 833 33.81 22.26 10.39
CA GLU A 833 32.60 23.04 10.67
C GLU A 833 32.24 23.10 12.17
N PHE A 834 31.97 24.30 12.67
CA PHE A 834 31.50 24.56 14.03
C PHE A 834 30.17 25.34 13.98
N VAL A 835 29.10 24.75 14.50
CA VAL A 835 27.74 25.29 14.41
C VAL A 835 27.14 25.43 15.81
N LEU A 836 26.71 26.65 16.17
CA LEU A 836 25.92 26.89 17.39
C LEU A 836 24.58 27.55 17.04
N LYS A 837 23.47 27.02 17.59
CA LYS A 837 22.10 27.51 17.36
C LYS A 837 21.36 27.70 18.68
N ALA A 838 20.98 28.93 19.03
CA ALA A 838 20.20 29.22 20.26
C ALA A 838 19.11 30.28 20.04
N ASP A 839 17.84 29.92 20.06
CA ASP A 839 16.72 30.86 19.89
C ASP A 839 16.32 31.60 21.19
N ARG A 840 16.93 31.24 22.34
CA ARG A 840 16.76 31.92 23.64
C ARG A 840 18.09 32.25 24.33
N GLU A 841 18.10 33.33 25.10
CA GLU A 841 19.29 33.82 25.83
C GLU A 841 19.75 32.83 26.91
N GLU A 842 18.79 32.21 27.60
CA GLU A 842 19.02 31.21 28.65
C GLU A 842 19.84 30.00 28.15
N TYR A 843 19.87 29.76 26.84
CA TYR A 843 20.62 28.65 26.23
C TYR A 843 22.12 28.90 26.15
N VAL A 844 22.58 30.15 26.33
CA VAL A 844 23.98 30.57 26.22
C VAL A 844 24.51 31.31 27.45
N SER A 845 23.64 31.60 28.41
CA SER A 845 23.96 32.46 29.56
C SER A 845 25.14 31.95 30.39
N GLU A 846 25.26 30.64 30.59
CA GLU A 846 26.33 30.03 31.39
C GLU A 846 27.69 30.17 30.70
N VAL A 847 27.73 30.04 29.36
CA VAL A 847 28.95 30.29 28.57
C VAL A 847 29.38 31.75 28.68
N ILE A 848 28.43 32.68 28.60
CA ILE A 848 28.69 34.12 28.64
C ILE A 848 29.16 34.56 30.03
N LEU A 849 28.49 34.10 31.09
CA LEU A 849 28.76 34.48 32.47
C LEU A 849 30.00 33.82 33.06
N ALA A 850 30.50 32.74 32.45
CA ALA A 850 31.67 32.04 32.92
C ALA A 850 32.92 32.95 32.99
N GLU A 851 33.34 33.29 34.22
CA GLU A 851 34.54 34.08 34.50
C GLU A 851 35.79 33.30 34.05
N ASN A 852 36.63 33.91 33.21
CA ASN A 852 37.90 33.37 32.72
C ASN A 852 37.86 32.10 31.84
N ASN A 853 36.68 31.67 31.38
CA ASN A 853 36.58 30.49 30.51
C ASN A 853 36.66 30.88 29.04
N THR A 854 37.88 31.04 28.54
CA THR A 854 38.12 31.02 27.09
C THR A 854 37.94 29.59 26.58
N ILE A 855 37.10 29.40 25.56
CA ILE A 855 36.88 28.11 24.92
C ILE A 855 37.83 28.00 23.75
N TRP A 856 38.80 27.10 23.86
CA TRP A 856 39.72 26.81 22.77
C TRP A 856 39.07 25.89 21.73
N LEU A 857 38.98 26.34 20.47
CA LEU A 857 38.40 25.56 19.36
C LEU A 857 39.44 24.95 18.41
N GLY A 858 40.73 25.29 18.56
CA GLY A 858 41.76 24.92 17.58
C GLY A 858 41.63 25.71 16.27
N LYS A 859 41.88 25.06 15.13
CA LYS A 859 41.65 25.64 13.80
C LYS A 859 40.22 25.30 13.35
N VAL A 860 39.48 26.26 12.82
CA VAL A 860 38.10 26.11 12.35
C VAL A 860 37.99 26.68 10.95
N LYS A 861 37.57 25.87 9.97
CA LYS A 861 37.36 26.32 8.59
C LYS A 861 36.04 27.06 8.41
N LYS A 862 34.95 26.56 9.00
CA LYS A 862 33.62 27.16 8.92
C LYS A 862 33.06 27.38 10.32
N LEU A 863 32.72 28.63 10.65
CA LEU A 863 32.07 28.99 11.90
C LEU A 863 30.68 29.56 11.61
N GLU A 864 29.65 28.94 12.15
CA GLU A 864 28.25 29.38 12.04
C GLU A 864 27.64 29.59 13.42
N LEU A 865 27.28 30.83 13.73
CA LEU A 865 26.56 31.16 14.96
C LEU A 865 25.21 31.79 14.60
N SER A 866 24.13 31.17 15.05
CA SER A 866 22.77 31.63 14.78
C SER A 866 22.05 32.06 16.06
N LEU A 867 21.30 33.15 15.96
CA LEU A 867 20.45 33.70 17.00
C LEU A 867 21.28 34.10 18.25
N PHE A 868 20.84 33.79 19.48
CA PHE A 868 21.59 34.12 20.71
C PHE A 868 22.97 33.44 20.79
N ALA A 869 23.25 32.42 19.97
CA ALA A 869 24.57 31.79 19.95
C ALA A 869 25.69 32.77 19.59
N ILE A 870 25.38 33.88 18.91
CA ILE A 870 26.34 34.94 18.60
C ILE A 870 26.96 35.53 19.87
N ASN A 871 26.22 35.61 20.99
CA ASN A 871 26.73 36.15 22.24
C ASN A 871 27.89 35.31 22.84
N THR A 872 28.04 34.06 22.43
CA THR A 872 29.18 33.21 22.83
C THR A 872 30.50 33.58 22.15
N LEU A 873 30.45 34.36 21.06
CA LEU A 873 31.61 34.66 20.21
C LEU A 873 32.79 35.29 20.97
N SER A 874 32.51 36.08 22.01
CA SER A 874 33.54 36.70 22.86
C SER A 874 34.38 35.71 23.68
N LYS A 875 33.86 34.49 23.88
CA LYS A 875 34.52 33.41 24.66
C LYS A 875 35.29 32.44 23.77
N LEU A 876 35.03 32.43 22.47
CA LEU A 876 35.65 31.50 21.53
C LEU A 876 37.08 31.98 21.19
N VAL A 877 38.07 31.12 21.44
CA VAL A 877 39.47 31.36 21.09
C VAL A 877 39.89 30.40 19.99
N LEU A 878 40.30 30.98 18.87
CA LEU A 878 40.80 30.28 17.69
C LEU A 878 42.33 30.21 17.72
N HIS A 879 42.88 29.16 17.11
CA HIS A 879 44.33 28.98 17.00
C HIS A 879 44.99 30.14 16.25
N LYS A 880 46.27 30.39 16.56
CA LYS A 880 46.99 31.51 15.94
C LYS A 880 47.16 31.35 14.42
N GLU A 881 47.34 30.10 14.02
CA GLU A 881 47.35 29.56 12.66
C GLU A 881 46.02 29.68 11.88
N ASN A 882 44.92 30.15 12.48
CA ASN A 882 43.60 29.90 11.90
C ASN A 882 43.32 30.71 10.62
N GLU A 883 42.93 30.00 9.56
CA GLU A 883 42.47 30.55 8.29
C GLU A 883 41.05 30.05 8.01
N MET A 884 40.03 30.88 8.23
CA MET A 884 38.63 30.52 8.02
C MET A 884 38.24 30.61 6.55
N GLU A 885 37.60 29.57 6.03
CA GLU A 885 36.93 29.57 4.72
C GLU A 885 35.62 30.36 4.78
N LYS A 886 34.84 30.18 5.85
CA LYS A 886 33.53 30.84 6.02
C LYS A 886 33.26 31.22 7.47
N PHE A 887 32.79 32.43 7.68
CA PHE A 887 32.28 32.90 8.97
C PHE A 887 30.88 33.48 8.75
N LEU A 888 29.87 32.86 9.38
CA LEU A 888 28.46 33.19 9.22
C LEU A 888 27.82 33.54 10.57
N LEU A 889 27.21 34.73 10.66
CA LEU A 889 26.39 35.13 11.79
C LEU A 889 25.00 35.56 11.31
N SER A 890 23.95 35.09 11.97
CA SER A 890 22.56 35.46 11.66
C SER A 890 21.76 35.72 12.94
N ALA A 891 21.13 36.89 13.06
CA ALA A 891 20.31 37.23 14.23
C ALA A 891 19.04 38.01 13.87
N GLU A 892 17.86 37.41 14.13
CA GLU A 892 16.57 38.02 13.79
C GLU A 892 16.13 39.15 14.75
N LYS A 893 16.68 39.21 15.97
CA LYS A 893 16.34 40.20 17.01
C LYS A 893 17.57 40.90 17.59
N LYS A 894 17.40 42.11 18.12
CA LYS A 894 18.49 42.94 18.66
C LYS A 894 19.12 42.30 19.89
N GLU A 895 18.30 41.68 20.72
CA GLU A 895 18.70 41.01 21.96
C GLU A 895 19.67 39.85 21.69
N TYR A 896 19.68 39.29 20.48
CA TYR A 896 20.56 38.18 20.10
C TYR A 896 22.04 38.58 19.99
N VAL A 897 22.33 39.89 19.94
CA VAL A 897 23.68 40.44 19.73
C VAL A 897 24.08 41.49 20.78
N SER A 898 23.22 41.77 21.77
CA SER A 898 23.40 42.86 22.74
C SER A 898 24.70 42.72 23.54
N GLU A 899 25.00 41.52 24.03
CA GLU A 899 26.20 41.28 24.84
C GLU A 899 27.50 41.51 24.06
N VAL A 900 27.55 41.05 22.79
CA VAL A 900 28.72 41.28 21.93
C VAL A 900 28.93 42.78 21.67
N ILE A 901 27.85 43.50 21.42
CA ILE A 901 27.91 44.94 21.13
C ILE A 901 28.31 45.75 22.37
N LEU A 902 27.75 45.41 23.54
CA LEU A 902 27.95 46.17 24.78
C LEU A 902 29.29 45.91 25.45
N ALA A 903 29.93 44.76 25.20
CA ALA A 903 31.23 44.47 25.80
C ALA A 903 32.32 45.46 25.35
N GLU A 904 32.69 46.38 26.25
CA GLU A 904 33.60 47.51 25.96
C GLU A 904 35.00 47.05 25.51
N ASN A 905 35.44 45.85 25.91
CA ASN A 905 36.78 45.33 25.65
C ASN A 905 36.84 44.04 24.79
N ASN A 906 35.70 43.58 24.26
CA ASN A 906 35.66 42.33 23.49
C ASN A 906 35.93 42.57 22.00
N ILE A 907 37.20 42.83 21.67
CA ILE A 907 37.67 42.77 20.28
C ILE A 907 37.78 41.30 19.87
N ILE A 908 36.96 40.87 18.91
CA ILE A 908 36.97 39.51 18.39
C ILE A 908 37.95 39.43 17.23
N LYS A 909 39.10 38.79 17.45
CA LYS A 909 40.15 38.64 16.44
C LYS A 909 39.87 37.41 15.57
N LEU A 910 39.31 37.62 14.38
CA LEU A 910 38.99 36.55 13.41
C LEU A 910 40.19 36.15 12.53
N ARG A 911 41.30 36.90 12.58
CA ARG A 911 42.52 36.69 11.77
C ARG A 911 42.23 36.71 10.27
N LYS A 912 42.50 35.61 9.55
CA LYS A 912 42.26 35.46 8.12
C LYS A 912 40.90 34.80 7.87
N VAL A 913 40.04 35.45 7.10
CA VAL A 913 38.70 34.97 6.76
C VAL A 913 38.48 35.17 5.28
N LYS A 914 38.24 34.09 4.53
CA LYS A 914 37.97 34.15 3.09
C LYS A 914 36.57 34.67 2.81
N LYS A 915 35.55 34.18 3.52
CA LYS A 915 34.16 34.60 3.34
C LYS A 915 33.50 35.01 4.65
N LEU A 916 33.00 36.24 4.70
CA LEU A 916 32.29 36.80 5.85
C LEU A 916 30.84 37.12 5.45
N GLU A 917 29.87 36.44 6.07
CA GLU A 917 28.43 36.61 5.84
C GLU A 917 27.76 37.03 7.14
N LEU A 918 27.17 38.24 7.17
CA LEU A 918 26.38 38.71 8.31
C LEU A 918 24.98 39.06 7.84
N SER A 919 23.95 38.51 8.49
CA SER A 919 22.55 38.79 8.18
C SER A 919 21.78 39.36 9.37
N LEU A 920 20.85 40.26 9.08
CA LEU A 920 19.92 40.86 10.05
C LEU A 920 20.70 41.61 11.16
N PHE A 921 20.31 41.50 12.44
CA PHE A 921 20.98 42.20 13.54
C PHE A 921 22.43 41.76 13.77
N ALA A 922 22.86 40.62 13.23
CA ALA A 922 24.26 40.17 13.33
C ALA A 922 25.24 41.19 12.74
N ILE A 923 24.80 42.03 11.82
CA ILE A 923 25.59 43.09 11.23
C ILE A 923 26.11 44.08 12.28
N ASN A 924 25.36 44.33 13.36
CA ASN A 924 25.80 45.24 14.42
C ASN A 924 27.03 44.75 15.19
N THR A 925 27.39 43.46 15.08
CA THR A 925 28.64 42.91 15.63
C THR A 925 29.87 43.32 14.84
N LEU A 926 29.72 43.81 13.60
CA LEU A 926 30.81 44.09 12.68
C LEU A 926 31.86 45.06 13.27
N SER A 927 31.45 46.04 14.08
CA SER A 927 32.36 46.98 14.73
C SER A 927 33.29 46.35 15.78
N LYS A 928 32.98 45.13 16.23
CA LYS A 928 33.76 44.35 17.20
C LYS A 928 34.66 43.30 16.55
N LEU A 929 34.43 43.01 15.26
CA LEU A 929 35.23 42.07 14.50
C LEU A 929 36.51 42.76 14.02
N VAL A 930 37.67 42.27 14.48
CA VAL A 930 38.97 42.73 13.99
C VAL A 930 39.55 41.66 13.07
N LEU A 931 39.61 42.00 11.79
CA LEU A 931 40.30 41.23 10.75
C LEU A 931 41.78 41.62 10.72
N HIS A 932 42.65 40.68 10.34
CA HIS A 932 44.08 40.96 10.20
C HIS A 932 44.33 41.96 9.06
N GLU A 933 45.37 42.80 9.18
CA GLU A 933 45.69 43.79 8.14
C GLU A 933 45.95 43.12 6.78
N GLU A 934 46.65 42.00 6.79
CA GLU A 934 46.94 41.25 5.57
C GLU A 934 45.79 40.33 5.09
N ASN A 935 44.56 40.49 5.61
CA ASN A 935 43.45 39.63 5.21
C ASN A 935 43.01 39.92 3.77
N GLU A 936 42.97 38.86 2.95
CA GLU A 936 42.46 38.90 1.57
C GLU A 936 41.16 38.09 1.49
N MET A 937 40.02 38.78 1.59
CA MET A 937 38.69 38.17 1.54
C MET A 937 38.26 37.87 0.11
N GLU A 938 37.81 36.64 -0.13
CA GLU A 938 37.14 36.24 -1.37
C GLU A 938 35.72 36.81 -1.47
N GLY A 939 35.03 36.97 -0.34
CA GLY A 939 33.66 37.50 -0.31
C GLY A 939 33.25 38.11 1.03
N PHE A 940 32.57 39.24 0.97
CA PHE A 940 31.96 39.91 2.12
C PHE A 940 30.50 40.23 1.77
N VAL A 941 29.56 39.65 2.51
CA VAL A 941 28.12 39.74 2.23
C VAL A 941 27.39 40.25 3.47
N LEU A 942 26.66 41.35 3.33
CA LEU A 942 25.75 41.85 4.35
C LEU A 942 24.32 41.95 3.80
N SER A 943 23.33 41.54 4.60
CA SER A 943 21.91 41.66 4.24
C SER A 943 21.07 42.08 5.44
N ALA A 944 20.34 43.20 5.33
CA ALA A 944 19.47 43.72 6.39
C ALA A 944 18.12 44.21 5.87
N GLU A 945 17.04 43.50 6.22
CA GLU A 945 15.68 43.85 5.78
C GLU A 945 15.09 45.09 6.48
N LYS A 946 15.64 45.50 7.62
CA LYS A 946 15.19 46.66 8.41
C LYS A 946 16.35 47.56 8.83
N GLU A 947 16.08 48.86 8.97
CA GLU A 947 17.08 49.87 9.36
C GLU A 947 17.66 49.60 10.75
N GLU A 948 16.83 49.14 11.68
CA GLU A 948 17.22 48.78 13.04
C GLU A 948 18.37 47.75 13.08
N TYR A 949 18.47 46.89 12.07
CA TYR A 949 19.52 45.85 11.94
C TYR A 949 20.91 46.43 11.74
N VAL A 950 21.03 47.68 11.30
CA VAL A 950 22.30 48.35 10.97
C VAL A 950 22.56 49.64 11.76
N SER A 951 21.55 50.11 12.50
CA SER A 951 21.54 51.44 13.11
C SER A 951 22.68 51.69 14.12
N GLU A 952 23.09 50.68 14.90
CA GLU A 952 24.17 50.84 15.88
C GLU A 952 25.52 51.02 15.18
N THR A 953 25.75 50.23 14.11
CA THR A 953 26.95 50.34 13.28
C THR A 953 27.06 51.72 12.63
N ILE A 954 25.94 52.25 12.13
CA ILE A 954 25.87 53.57 11.49
C ILE A 954 26.15 54.69 12.51
N ARG A 955 25.55 54.62 13.70
CA ARG A 955 25.64 55.66 14.74
C ARG A 955 26.99 55.70 15.45
N ALA A 956 27.79 54.63 15.39
CA ALA A 956 29.09 54.56 16.03
C ALA A 956 30.02 55.71 15.55
N LYS A 957 30.32 56.66 16.45
CA LYS A 957 30.90 57.96 16.10
C LYS A 957 32.33 57.94 15.55
N ASN A 958 33.09 56.85 15.68
CA ASN A 958 34.47 56.75 15.20
C ASN A 958 34.86 55.33 14.69
N ASN A 959 33.88 54.49 14.33
CA ASN A 959 34.15 53.10 13.97
C ASN A 959 34.28 52.96 12.46
N THR A 960 35.45 53.34 11.95
CA THR A 960 35.88 52.91 10.63
C THR A 960 36.11 51.40 10.69
N ILE A 961 35.31 50.62 9.98
CA ILE A 961 35.41 49.15 9.93
C ILE A 961 36.43 48.79 8.87
N TRP A 962 37.58 48.33 9.31
CA TRP A 962 38.68 47.98 8.42
C TRP A 962 38.53 46.54 7.93
N LEU A 963 38.32 46.36 6.63
CA LEU A 963 38.06 45.04 6.03
C LEU A 963 39.25 44.43 5.28
N GLY A 964 40.36 45.16 5.13
CA GLY A 964 41.51 44.72 4.34
C GLY A 964 41.26 44.71 2.84
N LYS A 965 41.76 43.68 2.15
CA LYS A 965 41.55 43.49 0.71
C LYS A 965 40.35 42.57 0.50
N ILE A 966 39.42 42.94 -0.37
CA ILE A 966 38.19 42.19 -0.68
C ILE A 966 38.03 42.05 -2.18
N LYS A 967 37.89 40.80 -2.64
CA LYS A 967 37.58 40.49 -4.04
C LYS A 967 36.11 40.69 -4.38
N LYS A 968 35.18 40.30 -3.51
CA LYS A 968 33.73 40.45 -3.73
C LYS A 968 33.05 41.11 -2.54
N LEU A 969 32.36 42.21 -2.77
CA LEU A 969 31.58 42.93 -1.75
C LEU A 969 30.13 43.00 -2.21
N GLU A 970 29.22 42.41 -1.44
CA GLU A 970 27.78 42.41 -1.70
C GLU A 970 27.01 42.97 -0.49
N LEU A 971 26.33 44.10 -0.69
CA LEU A 971 25.46 44.70 0.31
C LEU A 971 24.03 44.73 -0.24
N SER A 972 23.10 44.18 0.54
CA SER A 972 21.68 44.13 0.16
C SER A 972 20.81 44.84 1.19
N LEU A 973 19.76 45.51 0.70
CA LEU A 973 18.74 46.19 1.49
C LEU A 973 19.37 47.29 2.38
N PHE A 974 18.97 47.44 3.65
CA PHE A 974 19.52 48.47 4.55
C PHE A 974 21.01 48.28 4.86
N ALA A 975 21.61 47.12 4.58
CA ALA A 975 23.04 46.90 4.79
C ALA A 975 23.93 47.87 3.98
N ILE A 976 23.37 48.44 2.92
CA ILE A 976 24.05 49.43 2.09
C ILE A 976 24.43 50.68 2.88
N ASN A 977 23.62 51.08 3.88
CA ASN A 977 23.88 52.26 4.71
C ASN A 977 25.13 52.15 5.60
N ILE A 978 25.74 50.98 5.69
CA ILE A 978 27.03 50.79 6.38
C ILE A 978 28.22 51.16 5.48
N LEU A 979 28.03 51.23 4.16
CA LEU A 979 29.10 51.45 3.20
C LEU A 979 30.02 52.64 3.54
N PRO A 980 29.55 53.82 4.01
CA PRO A 980 30.44 54.93 4.40
C PRO A 980 31.37 54.63 5.58
N LYS A 981 31.07 53.61 6.38
CA LYS A 981 31.87 53.18 7.54
C LYS A 981 32.91 52.12 7.16
N LEU A 982 32.81 51.49 5.99
CA LEU A 982 33.75 50.47 5.55
C LEU A 982 35.01 51.13 5.01
N ALA A 983 36.16 50.83 5.60
CA ALA A 983 37.47 51.14 5.03
C ALA A 983 38.06 49.90 4.36
N LEU A 984 38.37 50.08 3.08
CA LEU A 984 39.11 49.11 2.28
C LEU A 984 40.57 49.55 2.21
N HIS A 985 41.49 48.58 2.04
CA HIS A 985 42.90 48.87 1.79
C HIS A 985 43.07 49.72 0.51
N GLU A 986 44.00 50.68 0.49
CA GLU A 986 44.17 51.59 -0.66
C GLU A 986 44.48 50.85 -1.97
N GLU A 987 45.24 49.76 -1.87
CA GLU A 987 45.57 48.87 -2.99
C GLU A 987 44.48 47.81 -3.28
N ASN A 988 43.29 47.93 -2.71
CA ASN A 988 42.24 46.92 -2.92
C ASN A 988 41.88 46.79 -4.41
N LYS A 989 41.91 45.55 -4.91
CA LYS A 989 41.53 45.18 -6.28
C LYS A 989 40.32 44.26 -6.21
N MET A 990 39.14 44.86 -6.24
CA MET A 990 37.86 44.17 -6.17
C MET A 990 37.47 43.60 -7.54
N GLU A 991 37.16 42.31 -7.59
CA GLU A 991 36.61 41.65 -8.77
C GLU A 991 35.14 42.04 -8.97
N LYS A 992 34.35 42.10 -7.89
CA LYS A 992 32.91 42.37 -7.96
C LYS A 992 32.39 43.20 -6.78
N PHE A 993 31.73 44.31 -7.07
CA PHE A 993 30.99 45.12 -6.11
C PHE A 993 29.49 45.10 -6.48
N VAL A 994 28.64 44.68 -5.55
CA VAL A 994 27.19 44.53 -5.79
C VAL A 994 26.41 45.26 -4.70
N LEU A 995 25.53 46.18 -5.11
CA LEU A 995 24.55 46.82 -4.24
C LEU A 995 23.14 46.51 -4.73
N LYS A 996 22.25 46.07 -3.84
CA LYS A 996 20.84 45.77 -4.14
C LYS A 996 19.91 46.51 -3.19
N ALA A 997 19.15 47.49 -3.68
CA ALA A 997 18.18 48.24 -2.87
C ALA A 997 16.84 48.36 -3.59
N ASP A 998 15.83 47.62 -3.19
CA ASP A 998 14.47 47.64 -3.75
C ASP A 998 13.61 48.82 -3.25
N ARG A 999 14.07 49.60 -2.27
CA ARG A 999 13.40 50.82 -1.78
C ARG A 999 14.38 51.97 -1.55
N GLU A 1000 13.93 53.20 -1.74
CA GLU A 1000 14.74 54.41 -1.54
C GLU A 1000 15.28 54.53 -0.10
N GLY A 1001 14.46 54.19 0.90
CA GLY A 1001 14.86 54.23 2.31
C GLY A 1001 16.07 53.35 2.65
N TYR A 1002 16.41 52.37 1.80
CA TYR A 1002 17.55 51.47 2.03
C TYR A 1002 18.91 52.13 1.73
N VAL A 1003 18.91 53.28 1.05
CA VAL A 1003 20.14 54.01 0.67
C VAL A 1003 20.24 55.40 1.31
N SER A 1004 19.26 55.81 2.12
CA SER A 1004 19.11 57.18 2.65
C SER A 1004 20.36 57.74 3.33
N GLU A 1005 20.98 56.99 4.24
CA GLU A 1005 22.17 57.45 4.97
C GLU A 1005 23.39 57.54 4.04
N THR A 1006 23.53 56.57 3.13
CA THR A 1006 24.62 56.59 2.13
C THR A 1006 24.52 57.81 1.21
N MET A 1007 23.29 58.23 0.90
CA MET A 1007 23.02 59.41 0.07
C MET A 1007 23.42 60.73 0.76
N LEU A 1008 23.45 60.78 2.09
CA LEU A 1008 23.92 61.94 2.85
C LEU A 1008 25.45 62.09 2.84
N ALA A 1009 26.18 61.05 2.45
CA ALA A 1009 27.63 61.12 2.31
C ALA A 1009 28.03 62.20 1.27
N LYS A 1010 29.17 62.86 1.49
CA LYS A 1010 29.71 63.80 0.51
C LYS A 1010 30.02 63.04 -0.79
N ASN A 1011 29.84 63.68 -1.95
CA ASN A 1011 30.22 63.06 -3.22
C ASN A 1011 31.69 62.65 -3.19
N ASN A 1012 32.02 61.51 -3.80
CA ASN A 1012 33.36 60.90 -3.78
C ASN A 1012 33.93 60.57 -2.38
N SER A 1013 33.11 60.50 -1.32
CA SER A 1013 33.62 60.18 0.01
C SER A 1013 33.84 58.68 0.25
N ILE A 1014 33.18 57.80 -0.52
CA ILE A 1014 33.26 56.35 -0.35
C ILE A 1014 34.34 55.78 -1.28
N LYS A 1015 35.55 55.55 -0.75
CA LYS A 1015 36.68 55.02 -1.54
C LYS A 1015 36.58 53.50 -1.69
N LEU A 1016 36.39 53.01 -2.93
CA LEU A 1016 36.27 51.57 -3.20
C LEU A 1016 37.58 50.89 -3.69
N GLY A 1017 38.61 51.69 -4.02
CA GLY A 1017 39.84 51.19 -4.65
C GLY A 1017 39.64 50.91 -6.15
N LYS A 1018 40.27 49.84 -6.67
CA LYS A 1018 40.07 49.38 -8.06
C LYS A 1018 38.94 48.35 -8.09
N VAL A 1019 37.92 48.55 -8.93
CA VAL A 1019 36.74 47.68 -9.08
C VAL A 1019 36.60 47.26 -10.54
N LYS A 1020 36.71 45.95 -10.81
CA LYS A 1020 36.56 45.36 -12.15
C LYS A 1020 35.09 45.30 -12.57
N SER A 1021 34.20 44.80 -11.71
CA SER A 1021 32.77 44.68 -11.98
C SER A 1021 31.96 45.44 -10.94
N LEU A 1022 31.15 46.41 -11.37
CA LEU A 1022 30.24 47.18 -10.53
C LEU A 1022 28.79 46.90 -10.95
N GLU A 1023 27.99 46.33 -10.05
CA GLU A 1023 26.56 46.04 -10.26
C GLU A 1023 25.70 46.80 -9.24
N LEU A 1024 24.91 47.76 -9.71
CA LEU A 1024 23.94 48.51 -8.89
C LEU A 1024 22.53 48.18 -9.35
N LYS A 1025 21.70 47.68 -8.43
CA LYS A 1025 20.31 47.28 -8.72
C LYS A 1025 19.28 48.13 -7.96
N SER A 1026 18.26 48.57 -8.69
CA SER A 1026 17.14 49.38 -8.21
C SER A 1026 17.61 50.70 -7.60
N PHE A 1027 17.14 51.12 -6.42
CA PHE A 1027 17.50 52.40 -5.79
C PHE A 1027 18.99 52.50 -5.43
N ALA A 1028 19.76 51.41 -5.46
CA ALA A 1028 21.20 51.44 -5.25
C ALA A 1028 21.94 52.26 -6.33
N VAL A 1029 21.33 52.48 -7.49
CA VAL A 1029 21.91 53.30 -8.56
C VAL A 1029 22.16 54.74 -8.10
N ASN A 1030 21.30 55.28 -7.22
CA ASN A 1030 21.45 56.65 -6.68
C ASN A 1030 22.74 56.86 -5.86
N ILE A 1031 23.40 55.80 -5.39
CA ILE A 1031 24.67 55.89 -4.64
C ILE A 1031 25.85 56.19 -5.55
N LEU A 1032 25.73 56.00 -6.88
CA LEU A 1032 26.85 56.15 -7.82
C LEU A 1032 27.68 57.45 -7.63
N PRO A 1033 27.10 58.66 -7.47
CA PRO A 1033 27.87 59.91 -7.27
C PRO A 1033 28.66 59.97 -5.95
N LYS A 1034 28.39 59.05 -5.02
CA LYS A 1034 29.05 58.96 -3.71
C LYS A 1034 30.29 58.07 -3.75
N LEU A 1035 30.39 57.20 -4.75
CA LEU A 1035 31.47 56.24 -4.91
C LEU A 1035 32.68 56.93 -5.56
N SER A 1036 33.85 56.81 -4.93
CA SER A 1036 35.13 57.21 -5.49
C SER A 1036 35.95 55.97 -5.84
N LEU A 1037 36.26 55.82 -7.12
CA LEU A 1037 37.15 54.78 -7.63
C LEU A 1037 38.58 55.33 -7.69
N HIS A 1038 39.57 54.43 -7.58
CA HIS A 1038 40.97 54.79 -7.75
C HIS A 1038 41.21 55.41 -9.14
N LYS A 1039 42.09 56.42 -9.25
CA LYS A 1039 42.41 57.12 -10.52
C LYS A 1039 42.81 56.19 -11.67
N ASP A 1040 43.48 55.09 -11.34
CA ASP A 1040 43.92 54.05 -12.28
C ASP A 1040 42.91 52.89 -12.41
N ASN A 1041 41.63 53.11 -12.09
CA ASN A 1041 40.62 52.05 -12.20
C ASN A 1041 40.22 51.82 -13.66
N VAL A 1042 40.36 50.58 -14.12
CA VAL A 1042 39.84 50.11 -15.41
C VAL A 1042 38.70 49.15 -15.11
N MET A 1043 37.46 49.64 -15.25
CA MET A 1043 36.27 48.84 -15.00
C MET A 1043 35.94 47.97 -16.23
N GLU A 1044 35.92 46.65 -16.05
CA GLU A 1044 35.63 45.69 -17.11
C GLU A 1044 34.10 45.54 -17.34
N LYS A 1045 33.31 45.61 -16.26
CA LYS A 1045 31.86 45.46 -16.31
C LYS A 1045 31.18 46.51 -15.44
N PHE A 1046 30.29 47.28 -16.06
CA PHE A 1046 29.42 48.21 -15.34
C PHE A 1046 27.97 47.87 -15.66
N HIS A 1047 27.20 47.50 -14.63
CA HIS A 1047 25.81 47.10 -14.79
C HIS A 1047 24.93 47.92 -13.85
N LEU A 1048 24.10 48.76 -14.45
CA LEU A 1048 23.04 49.49 -13.77
C LEU A 1048 21.71 48.87 -14.17
N SER A 1049 20.93 48.45 -13.18
CA SER A 1049 19.59 47.90 -13.39
C SER A 1049 18.59 48.73 -12.61
N ALA A 1050 17.90 49.65 -13.28
CA ALA A 1050 16.87 50.49 -12.68
C ALA A 1050 15.53 50.22 -13.35
N GLU A 1051 14.58 49.63 -12.61
CA GLU A 1051 13.26 49.30 -13.14
C GLU A 1051 12.30 50.49 -13.25
N LYS A 1052 12.60 51.62 -12.59
CA LYS A 1052 11.74 52.81 -12.57
C LYS A 1052 12.59 54.09 -12.61
N THR A 1053 12.00 55.18 -13.11
CA THR A 1053 12.64 56.51 -13.16
C THR A 1053 13.02 57.04 -11.78
N GLU A 1054 12.24 56.73 -10.74
CA GLU A 1054 12.56 57.06 -9.34
C GLU A 1054 13.87 56.41 -8.84
N HIS A 1055 14.33 55.31 -9.45
CA HIS A 1055 15.57 54.63 -9.08
C HIS A 1055 16.85 55.37 -9.52
N VAL A 1056 16.74 56.41 -10.38
CA VAL A 1056 17.89 57.13 -10.96
C VAL A 1056 17.84 58.66 -10.74
N SER A 1057 16.94 59.14 -9.88
CA SER A 1057 16.64 60.57 -9.67
C SER A 1057 17.86 61.42 -9.32
N GLU A 1058 18.80 60.87 -8.54
CA GLU A 1058 19.98 61.60 -8.07
C GLU A 1058 21.16 61.47 -9.05
N VAL A 1059 21.25 60.37 -9.79
CA VAL A 1059 22.23 60.22 -10.89
C VAL A 1059 21.96 61.24 -11.99
N ILE A 1060 20.68 61.52 -12.29
CA ILE A 1060 20.29 62.54 -13.29
C ILE A 1060 20.66 63.97 -12.85
N ARG A 1061 20.77 64.23 -11.54
CA ARG A 1061 21.05 65.56 -10.98
C ARG A 1061 22.54 65.83 -10.72
N ALA A 1062 23.38 64.80 -10.74
CA ALA A 1062 24.81 64.95 -10.50
C ALA A 1062 25.51 65.50 -11.76
N GLU A 1063 26.08 66.71 -11.68
CA GLU A 1063 26.81 67.36 -12.80
C GLU A 1063 28.22 66.82 -13.04
N ASN A 1064 28.75 65.93 -12.18
CA ASN A 1064 30.11 65.39 -12.25
C ASN A 1064 30.16 63.87 -12.15
#